data_AF-A0A5J9V410-F1
#
_entry.id   AF-A0A5J9V410-F1
#
_cell.length_a   1.000
_cell.length_b   1.000
_cell.length_c   1.000
_cell.angle_alpha   90.00
_cell.angle_beta   90.00
_cell.angle_gamma   90.00
#
_symmetry.space_group_name_H-M   'P 1'
#
loop_
_entity.id
_entity.type
_entity.pdbx_description
1 polymer ?
#
loop_
_entity_poly.entity_id
_entity_poly.type
_entity_poly.pdbx_seq_one_letter_code
_entity_poly.pdbx_strand_id
1 'polypeptide(L)'
;MQTSLTMATTFPMKPWGQSSGSCRLTAAAPGLSAISWRLQHTASRSLQAQQSSAQGRHDHLDVVDDRLMSPGGFQPSIWGDFFLHHSDPAGSDEQQAWMVKRAEVLREEVRRTISSPTTFSLHQRLHLIDTLQRLCLDYLFEEEINNVLAEVNIANVSDCDLETVALWFYLLRKHGYRVSSDVFKRFKDEGGRFLAHSPMDLLNLYNAASLRTHGEIILDEAALFARKCLETTLPHMKGSLAREVKCTLEIPLPRRVNIYESKYYISRCEEEAVVDEVVIQLAKLNSNIMQFHYQRELKIVTRWWKDLDIESELPFARDRIVECYWWMLGVYFEPCYSRGRVILTMVIAIATIFDDIYDSYGTAEDCELFTKCIESWDTKEANDLPKPMKYALMKIFDSYKTIENELAHEERYRMSYLKNFTIDLVRGYNAEVKMREDGYVPKSVEEHLQVSLRTGACHLLSCTSMVGMGDIATENSFDWVSSMPKMVQSLCIILRLLDDLQSYEREQMTPHVASTIDSYMKEHNISIEMAREKIHELKEETWKDFNAEWLNPENSQPKQILDRIFNLTRTMEFFYNKDDNFTNCHNIKDTIRLLVVEPIVVVSSQGRSEKDNNIKFNYFYLHQRLHLIDTLQRLCLDYLFEEEINNVLAQVNTANLSDCDLETVALWFYLLRKHGYRVRVSSDVFVRFKDEEGMFLAHSPMDLLNLYNAASLRTHGEIILDEAALFARKCLETTLPHVKGSLAREIKCTLEILLPRRVSIYESKYYISRCEEEVVVDEVVIRLAKLNSNIIQFHYQRELKIIARWWKDLDIESNLPFARDRIVECYWWMLGVYFEPCYSRGRVILTMVIAIVTLFDDIYNSYGTAEECEIFTKCIESWDTTATNDLPESMKYALRKFFDSYQTIENELAHEERYRISYLKNFCIQIQTIDLVRGFNAEVKMLEDGYVPKSVEEHLQVSLRTGGCPILSCASMVGMGDIATKDSFDWVSSMPKMVQALAIILRLLDDLRTYEETWKDFNVEWLNPENSQPKEIVDRIFNLTRTMEFFYNKDDNFTNCHNIKDTIRLLVVEPF
;
A
#
# COMPACT_ATOMS: atom_id res chain seq x y z
N MET A 1 -18.37 79.61 -4.51
CA MET A 1 -19.00 78.71 -5.50
C MET A 1 -19.84 77.71 -4.71
N GLN A 2 -21.17 77.59 -4.84
CA GLN A 2 -21.97 77.31 -6.07
C GLN A 2 -21.51 76.00 -6.73
N THR A 3 -22.35 74.97 -6.89
CA THR A 3 -23.80 74.78 -6.67
C THR A 3 -24.05 73.29 -6.37
N SER A 4 -24.77 72.87 -5.32
CA SER A 4 -26.25 72.63 -5.24
C SER A 4 -26.80 71.75 -6.38
N LEU A 5 -27.75 70.82 -6.20
CA LEU A 5 -28.79 70.61 -5.15
C LEU A 5 -28.71 69.18 -4.54
N THR A 6 -29.08 68.83 -3.30
CA THR A 6 -30.38 68.91 -2.54
C THR A 6 -31.56 68.14 -3.19
N MET A 7 -32.44 67.41 -2.47
CA MET A 7 -32.75 67.23 -1.03
C MET A 7 -33.14 65.74 -0.77
N ALA A 8 -33.06 65.13 0.44
CA ALA A 8 -33.94 65.24 1.64
C ALA A 8 -35.44 65.02 1.34
N THR A 9 -36.32 64.47 2.20
CA THR A 9 -36.53 64.45 3.68
C THR A 9 -37.30 63.16 4.10
N THR A 10 -37.47 62.65 5.33
CA THR A 10 -37.12 62.96 6.77
C THR A 10 -37.31 61.65 7.59
N PHE A 11 -36.61 61.36 8.71
CA PHE A 11 -36.93 61.64 10.15
C PHE A 11 -38.37 61.29 10.65
N PRO A 12 -38.60 60.91 11.96
CA PRO A 12 -37.71 61.13 13.13
C PRO A 12 -37.60 60.01 14.23
N MET A 13 -36.63 60.23 15.14
CA MET A 13 -36.66 60.05 16.63
C MET A 13 -36.55 58.68 17.37
N LYS A 14 -35.56 58.66 18.30
CA LYS A 14 -35.48 57.96 19.61
C LYS A 14 -36.42 58.65 20.66
N PRO A 15 -36.67 58.19 21.93
CA PRO A 15 -35.81 57.32 22.77
C PRO A 15 -36.45 56.36 23.83
N TRP A 16 -35.58 55.55 24.46
CA TRP A 16 -35.54 55.13 25.89
C TRP A 16 -36.81 54.62 26.60
N GLY A 17 -36.92 53.28 26.73
CA GLY A 17 -36.68 52.54 27.98
C GLY A 17 -37.65 52.63 29.19
N GLN A 18 -38.06 51.46 29.70
CA GLN A 18 -38.18 51.18 31.14
C GLN A 18 -38.19 49.66 31.44
N SER A 19 -37.95 49.28 32.69
CA SER A 19 -37.78 47.90 33.15
C SER A 19 -38.81 47.50 34.22
N SER A 20 -39.39 46.29 34.13
CA SER A 20 -39.39 45.25 35.20
C SER A 20 -40.55 44.25 35.13
N GLY A 21 -40.22 42.96 35.31
CA GLY A 21 -40.92 42.08 36.26
C GLY A 21 -42.33 41.54 35.98
N SER A 22 -42.38 40.26 35.57
CA SER A 22 -43.30 39.21 36.09
C SER A 22 -44.64 38.89 35.40
N CYS A 23 -44.76 37.60 35.04
CA CYS A 23 -45.97 36.74 35.01
C CYS A 23 -47.15 36.97 34.04
N ARG A 24 -47.22 36.00 33.10
CA ARG A 24 -48.41 35.22 32.65
C ARG A 24 -49.35 35.78 31.57
N LEU A 25 -49.74 34.84 30.68
CA LEU A 25 -50.95 34.78 29.84
C LEU A 25 -51.15 35.86 28.77
N THR A 26 -50.98 35.50 27.49
CA THR A 26 -52.10 35.17 26.57
C THR A 26 -51.55 34.75 25.19
N ALA A 27 -52.39 34.19 24.33
CA ALA A 27 -52.01 33.75 22.98
C ALA A 27 -52.59 34.69 21.90
N ALA A 28 -51.80 34.97 20.86
CA ALA A 28 -52.23 35.52 19.57
C ALA A 28 -51.22 35.12 18.49
N ALA A 29 -51.71 34.91 17.25
CA ALA A 29 -50.91 34.60 16.05
C ALA A 29 -50.58 35.90 15.26
N PRO A 30 -49.91 35.90 14.07
CA PRO A 30 -50.24 35.10 12.88
C PRO A 30 -49.01 34.39 12.22
N GLY A 31 -49.22 33.64 11.12
CA GLY A 31 -48.09 33.26 10.25
C GLY A 31 -48.17 31.96 9.43
N LEU A 32 -49.25 31.18 9.46
CA LEU A 32 -49.33 29.96 8.61
C LEU A 32 -49.66 30.29 7.15
N SER A 33 -48.62 30.30 6.31
CA SER A 33 -48.69 30.17 4.86
C SER A 33 -47.37 29.57 4.35
N ALA A 34 -47.34 28.63 3.41
CA ALA A 34 -48.45 28.12 2.60
C ALA A 34 -48.82 26.69 2.97
N ILE A 35 -50.07 26.46 3.38
CA ILE A 35 -50.65 25.12 3.38
C ILE A 35 -52.08 25.14 2.83
N SER A 36 -52.21 24.39 1.73
CA SER A 36 -53.39 24.05 0.96
C SER A 36 -52.82 22.97 0.04
N TRP A 37 -53.02 21.63 0.22
CA TRP A 37 -54.32 20.92 0.27
C TRP A 37 -54.15 19.28 0.30
N ARG A 38 -54.78 18.13 0.83
CA ARG A 38 -55.83 17.32 1.73
C ARG A 38 -55.44 16.79 3.12
N LEU A 39 -55.98 17.40 4.18
CA LEU A 39 -56.19 16.79 5.47
C LEU A 39 -57.02 15.52 5.31
N GLN A 40 -56.47 14.44 5.87
CA GLN A 40 -57.16 13.22 6.31
C GLN A 40 -57.46 12.21 5.18
N HIS A 41 -57.54 10.88 5.43
CA HIS A 41 -58.00 10.24 6.66
C HIS A 41 -57.53 8.77 6.84
N THR A 42 -56.89 8.42 7.98
CA THR A 42 -56.87 7.10 8.69
C THR A 42 -56.49 5.77 7.97
N ALA A 43 -56.13 4.65 8.65
CA ALA A 43 -55.35 4.40 9.89
C ALA A 43 -55.26 2.87 10.20
N SER A 44 -54.09 2.44 10.70
CA SER A 44 -53.89 1.32 11.64
C SER A 44 -53.93 -0.16 11.17
N ARG A 45 -53.22 -0.98 11.98
CA ARG A 45 -53.20 -2.46 12.13
C ARG A 45 -52.26 -3.31 11.24
N SER A 46 -51.61 -4.38 11.74
CA SER A 46 -50.90 -4.68 13.03
C SER A 46 -50.59 -6.19 13.15
N LEU A 47 -49.54 -6.58 13.91
CA LEU A 47 -49.22 -7.96 14.38
C LEU A 47 -48.75 -8.90 13.23
N GLN A 48 -48.01 -10.01 13.40
CA GLN A 48 -47.17 -10.69 14.42
C GLN A 48 -46.49 -11.89 13.70
N ALA A 49 -45.47 -12.62 14.16
CA ALA A 49 -44.31 -12.38 15.03
C ALA A 49 -43.45 -13.66 15.09
N GLN A 50 -42.18 -13.56 15.52
CA GLN A 50 -41.32 -14.67 15.98
C GLN A 50 -40.90 -15.70 14.88
N GLN A 51 -39.84 -16.53 15.03
CA GLN A 51 -39.12 -16.94 16.24
C GLN A 51 -37.60 -17.22 16.01
N SER A 52 -36.86 -17.33 17.12
CA SER A 52 -35.49 -17.82 17.38
C SER A 52 -35.02 -19.10 16.62
N SER A 53 -33.73 -19.46 16.51
CA SER A 53 -32.44 -18.82 16.88
C SER A 53 -31.19 -19.68 16.50
N ALA A 54 -30.05 -19.00 16.32
CA ALA A 54 -28.69 -19.32 16.81
C ALA A 54 -28.00 -20.71 16.62
N GLN A 55 -26.78 -20.63 16.05
CA GLN A 55 -25.52 -21.33 16.43
C GLN A 55 -25.39 -22.85 16.20
N GLY A 56 -24.20 -23.36 15.82
CA GLY A 56 -22.94 -22.65 15.55
C GLY A 56 -21.77 -23.53 15.05
N ARG A 57 -20.57 -22.91 14.98
CA ARG A 57 -19.24 -23.54 14.84
C ARG A 57 -18.87 -24.25 16.16
N HIS A 58 -17.74 -24.93 16.42
CA HIS A 58 -16.38 -25.08 15.87
C HIS A 58 -15.90 -26.53 16.27
N ASP A 59 -14.90 -27.23 15.74
CA ASP A 59 -14.01 -27.17 14.55
C ASP A 59 -13.29 -28.55 14.41
N HIS A 60 -12.48 -28.78 13.37
CA HIS A 60 -11.51 -29.90 13.29
C HIS A 60 -10.15 -29.47 12.72
N LEU A 61 -9.08 -30.11 13.19
CA LEU A 61 -7.68 -29.90 12.77
C LEU A 61 -7.29 -30.90 11.68
N ASP A 62 -6.48 -30.47 10.73
CA ASP A 62 -6.03 -31.30 9.60
C ASP A 62 -5.05 -32.41 10.02
N VAL A 63 -5.15 -33.53 9.30
CA VAL A 63 -4.20 -34.64 9.31
C VAL A 63 -3.76 -34.85 7.86
N VAL A 64 -2.46 -35.01 7.63
CA VAL A 64 -1.91 -35.28 6.29
C VAL A 64 -2.38 -36.66 5.82
N ASP A 65 -2.94 -36.76 4.62
CA ASP A 65 -3.48 -38.00 4.05
C ASP A 65 -2.51 -38.55 2.97
N ASP A 66 -1.97 -39.75 3.20
CA ASP A 66 -0.92 -40.41 2.41
C ASP A 66 -1.37 -40.89 1.00
N ARG A 67 -2.31 -40.18 0.35
CA ARG A 67 -3.03 -40.66 -0.86
C ARG A 67 -2.72 -39.91 -2.16
N LEU A 68 -1.75 -38.99 -2.14
CA LEU A 68 -1.48 -38.06 -3.25
C LEU A 68 -0.03 -38.11 -3.77
N MET A 69 0.61 -39.28 -3.72
CA MET A 69 1.94 -39.50 -4.30
C MET A 69 1.86 -39.76 -5.82
N SER A 70 2.78 -39.19 -6.59
CA SER A 70 2.88 -39.43 -8.03
C SER A 70 3.39 -40.85 -8.35
N PRO A 71 3.31 -41.32 -9.62
CA PRO A 71 3.94 -42.56 -10.05
C PRO A 71 5.45 -42.64 -9.81
N GLY A 72 6.15 -41.50 -9.74
CA GLY A 72 7.58 -41.42 -9.34
C GLY A 72 7.83 -41.37 -7.84
N GLY A 73 6.79 -41.43 -6.99
CA GLY A 73 6.92 -41.33 -5.53
C GLY A 73 7.16 -39.90 -5.01
N PHE A 74 7.10 -38.88 -5.87
CA PHE A 74 7.23 -37.48 -5.48
C PHE A 74 5.86 -36.85 -5.16
N GLN A 75 5.88 -35.82 -4.31
CA GLN A 75 4.70 -34.99 -4.05
C GLN A 75 4.49 -33.98 -5.21
N PRO A 76 3.25 -33.78 -5.70
CA PRO A 76 2.91 -32.75 -6.69
C PRO A 76 3.32 -31.32 -6.29
N SER A 77 3.29 -30.39 -7.24
CA SER A 77 3.54 -28.97 -6.93
C SER A 77 2.51 -28.42 -5.95
N ILE A 78 3.02 -27.77 -4.90
CA ILE A 78 2.24 -27.08 -3.87
C ILE A 78 1.61 -25.76 -4.35
N TRP A 79 1.87 -25.37 -5.61
CA TRP A 79 1.38 -24.14 -6.27
C TRP A 79 0.48 -24.42 -7.49
N GLY A 80 0.81 -25.44 -8.29
CA GLY A 80 0.19 -25.72 -9.58
C GLY A 80 0.09 -24.46 -10.47
N ASP A 81 -1.08 -24.22 -11.04
CA ASP A 81 -1.38 -23.08 -11.93
C ASP A 81 -1.39 -21.69 -11.26
N PHE A 82 -1.12 -21.57 -9.95
CA PHE A 82 -1.34 -20.33 -9.18
C PHE A 82 -0.79 -19.07 -9.88
N PHE A 83 0.48 -19.07 -10.28
CA PHE A 83 1.13 -17.88 -10.87
C PHE A 83 0.67 -17.53 -12.29
N LEU A 84 -0.08 -18.40 -12.98
CA LEU A 84 -0.71 -18.08 -14.27
C LEU A 84 -1.97 -17.23 -14.08
N HIS A 85 -2.76 -17.54 -13.06
CA HIS A 85 -4.04 -16.86 -12.78
C HIS A 85 -3.90 -15.75 -11.73
N HIS A 86 -2.88 -15.82 -10.88
CA HIS A 86 -2.54 -14.77 -9.94
C HIS A 86 -2.40 -13.43 -10.68
N SER A 87 -3.13 -12.47 -10.15
CA SER A 87 -3.25 -11.10 -10.62
C SER A 87 -3.34 -10.30 -9.33
N ASP A 88 -2.29 -9.55 -9.01
CA ASP A 88 -2.15 -8.92 -7.69
C ASP A 88 -3.25 -7.85 -7.50
N PRO A 89 -4.16 -7.98 -6.51
CA PRO A 89 -5.21 -7.00 -6.27
C PRO A 89 -4.67 -5.67 -5.70
N ALA A 90 -3.44 -5.66 -5.17
CA ALA A 90 -2.87 -4.54 -4.41
C ALA A 90 -1.86 -3.70 -5.24
N GLY A 91 -2.02 -3.68 -6.56
CA GLY A 91 -1.14 -2.94 -7.45
C GLY A 91 -1.78 -2.58 -8.79
N SER A 92 -2.67 -1.59 -8.80
CA SER A 92 -3.05 -0.93 -10.06
C SER A 92 -1.82 -0.33 -10.76
N ASP A 93 -1.87 -0.11 -12.08
CA ASP A 93 -0.74 0.51 -12.80
C ASP A 93 -0.40 1.91 -12.24
N GLU A 94 -1.41 2.65 -11.74
CA GLU A 94 -1.22 3.92 -11.04
C GLU A 94 -0.51 3.76 -9.70
N GLN A 95 -0.88 2.74 -8.92
CA GLN A 95 -0.25 2.45 -7.62
C GLN A 95 1.18 1.95 -7.80
N GLN A 96 1.46 1.13 -8.81
CA GLN A 96 2.81 0.72 -9.19
C GLN A 96 3.65 1.95 -9.61
N ALA A 97 3.10 2.85 -10.43
CA ALA A 97 3.77 4.09 -10.82
C ALA A 97 4.03 5.04 -9.63
N TRP A 98 3.09 5.12 -8.67
CA TRP A 98 3.29 5.84 -7.42
C TRP A 98 4.42 5.23 -6.58
N MET A 99 4.45 3.89 -6.42
CA MET A 99 5.50 3.22 -5.65
C MET A 99 6.89 3.52 -6.22
N VAL A 100 7.06 3.38 -7.54
CA VAL A 100 8.32 3.70 -8.24
C VAL A 100 8.71 5.16 -8.00
N LYS A 101 7.79 6.10 -8.22
CA LYS A 101 8.06 7.54 -8.05
C LYS A 101 8.39 7.92 -6.60
N ARG A 102 7.75 7.30 -5.60
CA ARG A 102 8.09 7.53 -4.18
C ARG A 102 9.43 6.89 -3.82
N ALA A 103 9.73 5.70 -4.36
CA ALA A 103 11.03 5.05 -4.18
C ALA A 103 12.18 5.87 -4.80
N GLU A 104 11.99 6.51 -5.96
CA GLU A 104 12.99 7.43 -6.55
C GLU A 104 13.32 8.62 -5.63
N VAL A 105 12.30 9.25 -5.03
CA VAL A 105 12.48 10.37 -4.09
C VAL A 105 13.24 9.92 -2.83
N LEU A 106 12.80 8.83 -2.21
CA LEU A 106 13.43 8.28 -1.01
C LEU A 106 14.85 7.76 -1.29
N ARG A 107 15.10 7.18 -2.48
CA ARG A 107 16.42 6.76 -2.92
C ARG A 107 17.38 7.95 -2.95
N GLU A 108 16.99 9.05 -3.58
CA GLU A 108 17.82 10.27 -3.63
C GLU A 108 18.06 10.89 -2.23
N GLU A 109 17.13 10.75 -1.29
CA GLU A 109 17.33 11.17 0.10
C GLU A 109 18.34 10.26 0.83
N VAL A 110 18.16 8.94 0.80
CA VAL A 110 19.11 7.97 1.37
C VAL A 110 20.51 8.09 0.74
N ARG A 111 20.59 8.34 -0.57
CA ARG A 111 21.84 8.58 -1.30
C ARG A 111 22.64 9.74 -0.71
N ARG A 112 21.98 10.84 -0.33
CA ARG A 112 22.62 11.99 0.34
C ARG A 112 23.12 11.64 1.74
N THR A 113 22.36 10.84 2.48
CA THR A 113 22.77 10.34 3.81
C THR A 113 24.02 9.47 3.74
N ILE A 114 24.12 8.55 2.76
CA ILE A 114 25.35 7.78 2.51
C ILE A 114 26.50 8.70 2.09
N SER A 115 26.21 9.73 1.27
CA SER A 115 27.20 10.69 0.73
C SER A 115 27.63 11.79 1.72
N SER A 116 27.32 11.69 3.01
CA SER A 116 27.65 12.70 4.04
C SER A 116 28.81 12.24 4.95
N PRO A 117 30.09 12.44 4.57
CA PRO A 117 31.23 11.86 5.28
C PRO A 117 31.53 12.52 6.64
N THR A 118 30.96 13.69 6.94
CA THR A 118 31.32 14.50 8.13
C THR A 118 30.43 14.30 9.36
N THR A 119 29.39 13.46 9.27
CA THR A 119 28.35 13.34 10.32
C THR A 119 28.28 11.99 11.04
N PHE A 120 28.95 10.95 10.54
CA PHE A 120 28.82 9.58 11.07
C PHE A 120 30.15 8.99 11.57
N SER A 121 30.08 8.23 12.66
CA SER A 121 31.19 7.41 13.14
C SER A 121 31.47 6.22 12.22
N LEU A 122 32.66 5.60 12.34
CA LEU A 122 32.99 4.39 11.58
C LEU A 122 31.96 3.27 11.81
N HIS A 123 31.55 3.04 13.06
CA HIS A 123 30.52 2.07 13.41
C HIS A 123 29.19 2.39 12.71
N GLN A 124 28.73 3.65 12.72
CA GLN A 124 27.48 4.05 12.06
C GLN A 124 27.54 3.85 10.54
N ARG A 125 28.68 4.16 9.90
CA ARG A 125 28.89 3.93 8.46
C ARG A 125 28.85 2.45 8.10
N LEU A 126 29.47 1.59 8.92
CA LEU A 126 29.44 0.14 8.76
C LEU A 126 28.02 -0.41 8.95
N HIS A 127 27.32 -0.01 10.01
CA HIS A 127 25.96 -0.44 10.29
C HIS A 127 24.99 -0.02 9.18
N LEU A 128 25.13 1.19 8.61
CA LEU A 128 24.34 1.64 7.46
C LEU A 128 24.56 0.75 6.22
N ILE A 129 25.82 0.39 5.91
CA ILE A 129 26.12 -0.51 4.79
C ILE A 129 25.49 -1.89 4.99
N ASP A 130 25.63 -2.50 6.18
CA ASP A 130 25.03 -3.81 6.45
C ASP A 130 23.49 -3.74 6.40
N THR A 131 22.91 -2.70 7.00
CA THR A 131 21.46 -2.45 6.98
C THR A 131 20.93 -2.38 5.54
N LEU A 132 21.56 -1.60 4.65
CA LEU A 132 21.14 -1.49 3.25
C LEU A 132 21.24 -2.82 2.50
N GLN A 133 22.30 -3.60 2.74
CA GLN A 133 22.49 -4.92 2.11
C GLN A 133 21.48 -5.96 2.61
N ARG A 134 21.16 -5.96 3.91
CA ARG A 134 20.17 -6.86 4.52
C ARG A 134 18.72 -6.46 4.20
N LEU A 135 18.47 -5.21 3.83
CA LEU A 135 17.21 -4.72 3.26
C LEU A 135 17.12 -4.90 1.72
N CYS A 136 18.16 -5.46 1.07
CA CYS A 136 18.24 -5.61 -0.39
C CYS A 136 18.08 -4.29 -1.16
N LEU A 137 18.65 -3.21 -0.61
CA LEU A 137 18.70 -1.86 -1.18
C LEU A 137 20.07 -1.52 -1.79
N ASP A 138 21.08 -2.37 -1.60
CA ASP A 138 22.47 -2.13 -1.98
C ASP A 138 22.69 -1.94 -3.48
N TYR A 139 21.92 -2.65 -4.33
CA TYR A 139 21.95 -2.46 -5.79
C TYR A 139 21.47 -1.06 -6.25
N LEU A 140 20.78 -0.29 -5.38
CA LEU A 140 20.39 1.09 -5.67
C LEU A 140 21.51 2.10 -5.37
N PHE A 141 22.59 1.67 -4.72
CA PHE A 141 23.65 2.51 -4.14
C PHE A 141 25.06 1.92 -4.36
N GLU A 142 25.28 1.14 -5.43
CA GLU A 142 26.55 0.46 -5.66
C GLU A 142 27.75 1.42 -5.68
N GLU A 143 27.62 2.59 -6.31
CA GLU A 143 28.69 3.59 -6.36
C GLU A 143 28.97 4.18 -4.97
N GLU A 144 27.94 4.63 -4.26
CA GLU A 144 28.09 5.19 -2.91
C GLU A 144 28.64 4.17 -1.92
N ILE A 145 28.16 2.92 -1.94
CA ILE A 145 28.64 1.85 -1.06
C ILE A 145 30.10 1.50 -1.37
N ASN A 146 30.49 1.39 -2.63
CA ASN A 146 31.89 1.12 -3.00
C ASN A 146 32.82 2.27 -2.57
N ASN A 147 32.41 3.52 -2.73
CA ASN A 147 33.16 4.69 -2.26
C ASN A 147 33.31 4.69 -0.72
N VAL A 148 32.23 4.44 0.03
CA VAL A 148 32.28 4.37 1.49
C VAL A 148 33.14 3.19 1.97
N LEU A 149 33.11 2.04 1.28
CA LEU A 149 33.97 0.88 1.57
C LEU A 149 35.46 1.16 1.31
N ALA A 150 35.80 1.90 0.25
CA ALA A 150 37.18 2.27 -0.06
C ALA A 150 37.81 3.16 1.04
N GLU A 151 37.04 4.11 1.59
CA GLU A 151 37.44 4.89 2.77
C GLU A 151 37.53 4.03 4.05
N VAL A 152 36.55 3.15 4.27
CA VAL A 152 36.49 2.25 5.43
C VAL A 152 37.67 1.26 5.45
N ASN A 153 38.14 0.81 4.29
CA ASN A 153 39.29 -0.07 4.13
C ASN A 153 40.61 0.55 4.63
N ILE A 154 40.73 1.88 4.60
CA ILE A 154 41.92 2.62 5.08
C ILE A 154 41.72 3.26 6.47
N ALA A 155 40.57 3.05 7.11
CA ALA A 155 40.26 3.61 8.43
C ALA A 155 41.12 2.96 9.53
N ASN A 156 41.64 3.77 10.47
CA ASN A 156 42.33 3.22 11.63
C ASN A 156 41.32 2.61 12.62
N VAL A 157 41.35 1.28 12.76
CA VAL A 157 40.51 0.52 13.69
C VAL A 157 41.21 0.18 15.02
N SER A 158 42.35 0.82 15.37
CA SER A 158 43.12 0.47 16.58
C SER A 158 42.34 0.61 17.88
N ASP A 159 41.46 1.61 17.95
CA ASP A 159 40.85 2.06 19.21
C ASP A 159 39.36 1.65 19.35
N CYS A 160 38.85 0.89 18.38
CA CYS A 160 37.46 0.41 18.34
C CYS A 160 37.21 -0.80 19.27
N ASP A 161 35.95 -1.03 19.62
CA ASP A 161 35.46 -2.28 20.23
C ASP A 161 35.51 -3.49 19.28
N LEU A 162 35.27 -4.68 19.84
CA LEU A 162 35.28 -5.95 19.11
C LEU A 162 34.14 -6.02 18.10
N GLU A 163 32.93 -5.62 18.48
CA GLU A 163 31.76 -5.53 17.59
C GLU A 163 32.07 -4.75 16.30
N THR A 164 32.66 -3.56 16.41
CA THR A 164 32.99 -2.69 15.27
C THR A 164 34.12 -3.26 14.41
N VAL A 165 35.17 -3.84 15.01
CA VAL A 165 36.25 -4.50 14.23
C VAL A 165 35.73 -5.74 13.50
N ALA A 166 34.85 -6.50 14.12
CA ALA A 166 34.27 -7.68 13.51
C ALA A 166 33.34 -7.31 12.33
N LEU A 167 32.49 -6.30 12.50
CA LEU A 167 31.63 -5.77 11.43
C LEU A 167 32.46 -5.17 10.27
N TRP A 168 33.52 -4.41 10.59
CA TRP A 168 34.51 -3.88 9.63
C TRP A 168 35.15 -5.00 8.80
N PHE A 169 35.67 -6.04 9.47
CA PHE A 169 36.32 -7.16 8.83
C PHE A 169 35.36 -7.98 7.96
N TYR A 170 34.15 -8.24 8.46
CA TYR A 170 33.07 -8.91 7.74
C TYR A 170 32.72 -8.17 6.45
N LEU A 171 32.36 -6.87 6.52
CA LEU A 171 31.92 -6.12 5.35
C LEU A 171 33.02 -5.96 4.30
N LEU A 172 34.27 -5.76 4.72
CA LEU A 172 35.39 -5.66 3.78
C LEU A 172 35.64 -6.99 3.06
N ARG A 173 35.70 -8.13 3.77
CA ARG A 173 35.85 -9.44 3.11
C ARG A 173 34.64 -9.84 2.28
N LYS A 174 33.41 -9.55 2.74
CA LYS A 174 32.16 -9.72 1.97
C LYS A 174 32.21 -8.97 0.63
N HIS A 175 33.04 -7.93 0.51
CA HIS A 175 33.19 -7.14 -0.72
C HIS A 175 34.47 -7.41 -1.52
N GLY A 176 35.30 -8.37 -1.10
CA GLY A 176 36.53 -8.79 -1.78
C GLY A 176 37.83 -8.21 -1.20
N TYR A 177 37.76 -7.32 -0.20
CA TYR A 177 38.95 -6.69 0.38
C TYR A 177 39.70 -7.66 1.31
N ARG A 178 40.96 -7.97 0.97
CA ARG A 178 41.83 -8.86 1.75
C ARG A 178 42.44 -8.17 2.97
N VAL A 179 41.62 -7.91 3.99
CA VAL A 179 42.05 -7.43 5.31
C VAL A 179 42.67 -8.53 6.16
N SER A 180 43.68 -8.20 6.97
CA SER A 180 44.42 -9.15 7.81
C SER A 180 43.66 -9.54 9.08
N SER A 181 43.60 -10.85 9.39
CA SER A 181 43.01 -11.37 10.62
C SER A 181 43.75 -10.96 11.90
N ASP A 182 44.96 -10.41 11.79
CA ASP A 182 45.77 -9.96 12.92
C ASP A 182 45.09 -8.85 13.77
N VAL A 183 44.11 -8.13 13.22
CA VAL A 183 43.31 -7.14 13.97
C VAL A 183 42.64 -7.74 15.21
N PHE A 184 42.34 -9.04 15.18
CA PHE A 184 41.70 -9.74 16.28
C PHE A 184 42.66 -10.11 17.43
N LYS A 185 43.98 -10.01 17.25
CA LYS A 185 44.98 -10.39 18.27
C LYS A 185 44.83 -9.63 19.59
N ARG A 186 44.30 -8.40 19.55
CA ARG A 186 44.13 -7.55 20.75
C ARG A 186 42.93 -7.92 21.62
N PHE A 187 41.97 -8.68 21.11
CA PHE A 187 40.76 -9.08 21.85
C PHE A 187 40.94 -10.41 22.58
N LYS A 188 42.17 -10.68 23.04
CA LYS A 188 42.56 -11.91 23.74
C LYS A 188 43.12 -11.60 25.13
N ASP A 189 42.85 -12.49 26.08
CA ASP A 189 43.46 -12.45 27.40
C ASP A 189 44.94 -12.87 27.39
N GLU A 190 45.63 -12.71 28.52
CA GLU A 190 47.04 -13.13 28.69
C GLU A 190 47.24 -14.65 28.49
N GLY A 191 46.15 -15.44 28.55
CA GLY A 191 46.12 -16.87 28.23
C GLY A 191 45.82 -17.18 26.75
N GLY A 192 45.72 -16.17 25.89
CA GLY A 192 45.48 -16.30 24.45
C GLY A 192 44.02 -16.57 24.05
N ARG A 193 43.05 -16.50 24.97
CA ARG A 193 41.63 -16.78 24.72
C ARG A 193 40.88 -15.50 24.41
N PHE A 194 39.89 -15.56 23.53
CA PHE A 194 39.07 -14.40 23.19
C PHE A 194 38.26 -13.86 24.38
N LEU A 195 38.10 -12.53 24.40
CA LEU A 195 37.24 -11.79 25.30
C LEU A 195 36.12 -11.13 24.50
N ALA A 196 34.88 -11.32 24.94
CA ALA A 196 33.69 -10.67 24.43
C ALA A 196 32.83 -10.22 25.61
N HIS A 197 32.13 -9.09 25.49
CA HIS A 197 31.42 -8.46 26.60
C HIS A 197 29.89 -8.46 26.42
N SER A 198 29.43 -8.69 25.20
CA SER A 198 28.03 -8.78 24.80
C SER A 198 27.75 -9.99 23.89
N PRO A 199 26.48 -10.40 23.71
CA PRO A 199 26.11 -11.30 22.64
C PRO A 199 26.38 -10.76 21.23
N MET A 200 26.43 -9.44 21.06
CA MET A 200 26.64 -8.78 19.76
C MET A 200 28.11 -8.88 19.31
N ASP A 201 29.06 -8.72 20.25
CA ASP A 201 30.49 -9.04 20.04
C ASP A 201 30.65 -10.47 19.50
N LEU A 202 29.99 -11.45 20.13
CA LEU A 202 30.06 -12.86 19.77
C LEU A 202 29.43 -13.11 18.39
N LEU A 203 28.27 -12.52 18.12
CA LEU A 203 27.56 -12.64 16.85
C LEU A 203 28.40 -12.11 15.68
N ASN A 204 28.92 -10.89 15.82
CA ASN A 204 29.74 -10.27 14.78
C ASN A 204 31.10 -10.98 14.64
N LEU A 205 31.75 -11.40 15.72
CA LEU A 205 32.99 -12.18 15.66
C LEU A 205 32.80 -13.52 14.94
N TYR A 206 31.70 -14.23 15.19
CA TYR A 206 31.39 -15.48 14.50
C TYR A 206 31.13 -15.26 12.99
N ASN A 207 30.40 -14.21 12.64
CA ASN A 207 30.15 -13.83 11.24
C ASN A 207 31.46 -13.43 10.52
N ALA A 208 32.33 -12.66 11.16
CA ALA A 208 33.65 -12.30 10.65
C ALA A 208 34.55 -13.54 10.45
N ALA A 209 34.59 -14.45 11.44
CA ALA A 209 35.37 -15.69 11.39
C ALA A 209 34.84 -16.71 10.37
N SER A 210 33.61 -16.54 9.87
CA SER A 210 33.06 -17.39 8.80
C SER A 210 33.59 -17.04 7.41
N LEU A 211 34.31 -15.91 7.26
CA LEU A 211 35.07 -15.50 6.06
C LEU A 211 36.58 -15.80 6.16
N ARG A 212 36.95 -16.82 6.97
CA ARG A 212 38.34 -17.29 7.14
C ARG A 212 38.84 -18.08 5.93
N THR A 213 40.15 -18.01 5.67
CA THR A 213 40.87 -18.85 4.70
C THR A 213 41.82 -19.82 5.42
N HIS A 214 42.41 -20.78 4.71
CA HIS A 214 43.44 -21.64 5.30
C HIS A 214 44.63 -20.82 5.85
N GLY A 215 45.22 -21.30 6.95
CA GLY A 215 46.31 -20.64 7.67
C GLY A 215 45.88 -19.60 8.71
N GLU A 216 44.61 -19.16 8.71
CA GLU A 216 44.11 -18.12 9.63
C GLU A 216 43.66 -18.70 10.99
N ILE A 217 44.59 -19.35 11.71
CA ILE A 217 44.35 -20.05 12.99
C ILE A 217 43.56 -19.18 13.99
N ILE A 218 43.82 -17.88 14.03
CA ILE A 218 43.11 -16.94 14.91
C ILE A 218 41.60 -16.84 14.63
N LEU A 219 41.17 -17.08 13.37
CA LEU A 219 39.76 -17.10 13.00
C LEU A 219 39.12 -18.48 13.23
N ASP A 220 39.86 -19.58 13.06
CA ASP A 220 39.39 -20.91 13.49
C ASP A 220 39.10 -20.91 15.00
N GLU A 221 40.03 -20.37 15.81
CA GLU A 221 39.83 -20.16 17.24
C GLU A 221 38.66 -19.21 17.57
N ALA A 222 38.49 -18.13 16.78
CA ALA A 222 37.39 -17.19 16.97
C ALA A 222 36.03 -17.82 16.65
N ALA A 223 35.92 -18.58 15.56
CA ALA A 223 34.70 -19.28 15.19
C ALA A 223 34.29 -20.30 16.25
N LEU A 224 35.23 -21.12 16.74
CA LEU A 224 35.00 -22.12 17.79
C LEU A 224 34.61 -21.47 19.13
N PHE A 225 35.30 -20.40 19.54
CA PHE A 225 34.97 -19.64 20.74
C PHE A 225 33.57 -19.02 20.65
N ALA A 226 33.31 -18.26 19.59
CA ALA A 226 32.07 -17.50 19.45
C ALA A 226 30.86 -18.43 19.31
N ARG A 227 30.95 -19.48 18.47
CA ARG A 227 29.94 -20.54 18.35
C ARG A 227 29.57 -21.11 19.72
N LYS A 228 30.56 -21.61 20.47
CA LYS A 228 30.34 -22.24 21.79
C LYS A 228 29.69 -21.28 22.79
N CYS A 229 30.11 -20.01 22.81
CA CYS A 229 29.54 -19.00 23.69
C CYS A 229 28.10 -18.63 23.30
N LEU A 230 27.80 -18.51 22.00
CA LEU A 230 26.44 -18.29 21.49
C LEU A 230 25.53 -19.49 21.80
N GLU A 231 25.96 -20.71 21.52
CA GLU A 231 25.22 -21.95 21.84
C GLU A 231 24.91 -22.07 23.34
N THR A 232 25.88 -21.71 24.20
CA THR A 232 25.70 -21.72 25.68
C THR A 232 24.74 -20.63 26.16
N THR A 233 24.69 -19.47 25.49
CA THR A 233 23.88 -18.32 25.94
C THR A 233 22.50 -18.25 25.29
N LEU A 234 22.30 -18.82 24.11
CA LEU A 234 21.03 -18.82 23.36
C LEU A 234 19.81 -19.28 24.19
N PRO A 235 19.87 -20.35 25.03
CA PRO A 235 18.74 -20.76 25.88
C PRO A 235 18.28 -19.70 26.89
N HIS A 236 19.11 -18.69 27.15
CA HIS A 236 18.83 -17.58 28.08
C HIS A 236 18.44 -16.27 27.35
N MET A 237 18.56 -16.20 26.02
CA MET A 237 18.18 -15.04 25.22
C MET A 237 16.68 -15.03 24.89
N LYS A 238 16.15 -13.86 24.50
CA LYS A 238 14.76 -13.66 24.04
C LYS A 238 14.72 -12.61 22.92
N GLY A 239 13.58 -12.53 22.21
CA GLY A 239 13.34 -11.51 21.18
C GLY A 239 14.11 -11.73 19.88
N SER A 240 14.21 -10.68 19.07
CA SER A 240 14.86 -10.66 17.75
C SER A 240 16.30 -11.18 17.79
N LEU A 241 17.10 -10.75 18.78
CA LEU A 241 18.49 -11.17 18.95
C LEU A 241 18.64 -12.68 19.16
N ALA A 242 17.73 -13.32 19.90
CA ALA A 242 17.74 -14.78 20.06
C ALA A 242 17.47 -15.50 18.73
N ARG A 243 16.58 -14.96 17.88
CA ARG A 243 16.35 -15.48 16.54
C ARG A 243 17.54 -15.24 15.62
N GLU A 244 18.15 -14.06 15.63
CA GLU A 244 19.35 -13.76 14.84
C GLU A 244 20.53 -14.68 15.20
N VAL A 245 20.77 -14.90 16.50
CA VAL A 245 21.78 -15.86 16.98
C VAL A 245 21.45 -17.29 16.53
N LYS A 246 20.20 -17.74 16.63
CA LYS A 246 19.78 -19.06 16.14
C LYS A 246 20.00 -19.20 14.63
N CYS A 247 19.48 -18.28 13.82
CA CYS A 247 19.64 -18.30 12.37
C CYS A 247 21.11 -18.24 11.95
N THR A 248 21.94 -17.51 12.70
CA THR A 248 23.39 -17.40 12.46
C THR A 248 24.16 -18.67 12.83
N LEU A 249 23.79 -19.37 13.90
CA LEU A 249 24.37 -20.67 14.27
C LEU A 249 23.99 -21.78 13.28
N GLU A 250 22.82 -21.65 12.66
CA GLU A 250 22.32 -22.52 11.59
C GLU A 250 23.02 -22.22 10.25
N ILE A 251 23.09 -20.96 9.80
CA ILE A 251 23.89 -20.52 8.64
C ILE A 251 24.55 -19.16 8.99
N PRO A 252 25.89 -19.04 8.96
CA PRO A 252 26.53 -17.77 9.31
C PRO A 252 26.20 -16.67 8.28
N LEU A 253 26.07 -15.42 8.74
CA LEU A 253 25.63 -14.27 7.92
C LEU A 253 26.33 -14.10 6.56
N PRO A 254 27.65 -14.38 6.37
CA PRO A 254 28.27 -14.30 5.05
C PRO A 254 27.72 -15.30 4.03
N ARG A 255 27.14 -16.42 4.49
CA ARG A 255 26.61 -17.52 3.67
C ARG A 255 25.09 -17.49 3.52
N ARG A 256 24.36 -16.64 4.26
CA ARG A 256 22.90 -16.49 4.11
C ARG A 256 22.54 -15.76 2.82
N VAL A 257 21.34 -16.02 2.32
CA VAL A 257 20.77 -15.39 1.12
C VAL A 257 19.87 -14.22 1.54
N ASN A 258 20.35 -12.98 1.40
CA ASN A 258 19.66 -11.78 1.93
C ASN A 258 18.19 -11.68 1.49
N ILE A 259 17.89 -11.95 0.22
CA ILE A 259 16.55 -11.73 -0.33
C ILE A 259 15.48 -12.62 0.33
N TYR A 260 15.84 -13.83 0.76
CA TYR A 260 14.93 -14.75 1.49
C TYR A 260 14.56 -14.23 2.88
N GLU A 261 15.44 -13.47 3.54
CA GLU A 261 15.22 -12.90 4.87
C GLU A 261 14.74 -11.43 4.84
N SER A 262 14.85 -10.76 3.69
CA SER A 262 14.63 -9.33 3.49
C SER A 262 13.35 -8.80 4.17
N LYS A 263 12.20 -9.44 3.92
CA LYS A 263 10.91 -9.04 4.51
C LYS A 263 10.86 -9.21 6.03
N TYR A 264 11.48 -10.27 6.58
CA TYR A 264 11.63 -10.42 8.03
C TYR A 264 12.57 -9.35 8.62
N TYR A 265 13.65 -9.00 7.91
CA TYR A 265 14.58 -7.96 8.37
C TYR A 265 13.95 -6.56 8.34
N ILE A 266 13.09 -6.27 7.35
CA ILE A 266 12.24 -5.05 7.33
C ILE A 266 11.38 -4.98 8.59
N SER A 267 10.58 -6.02 8.89
CA SER A 267 9.72 -6.05 10.10
C SER A 267 10.53 -5.89 11.39
N ARG A 268 11.68 -6.58 11.51
CA ARG A 268 12.58 -6.48 12.66
C ARG A 268 13.10 -5.05 12.87
N CYS A 269 13.45 -4.35 11.80
CA CYS A 269 13.92 -2.96 11.87
C CYS A 269 12.80 -1.95 12.15
N GLU A 270 11.54 -2.26 11.77
CA GLU A 270 10.36 -1.51 12.23
C GLU A 270 10.10 -1.72 13.74
N GLU A 271 10.10 -2.97 14.21
CA GLU A 271 9.85 -3.33 15.62
C GLU A 271 10.90 -2.72 16.57
N GLU A 272 12.15 -2.64 16.14
CA GLU A 272 13.24 -2.09 16.96
C GLU A 272 13.41 -0.56 16.85
N ALA A 273 12.84 0.08 15.82
CA ALA A 273 12.96 1.52 15.54
C ALA A 273 14.41 2.07 15.50
N VAL A 274 15.39 1.22 15.22
CA VAL A 274 16.84 1.56 15.17
C VAL A 274 17.33 2.03 13.80
N VAL A 275 16.48 1.94 12.76
CA VAL A 275 16.80 2.35 11.38
C VAL A 275 15.95 3.57 11.01
N ASP A 276 16.53 4.47 10.22
CA ASP A 276 15.86 5.66 9.71
C ASP A 276 14.57 5.32 8.93
N GLU A 277 13.48 6.03 9.20
CA GLU A 277 12.16 5.77 8.60
C GLU A 277 12.16 5.95 7.07
N VAL A 278 13.02 6.82 6.52
CA VAL A 278 13.22 6.99 5.07
C VAL A 278 13.79 5.71 4.45
N VAL A 279 14.78 5.10 5.10
CA VAL A 279 15.40 3.83 4.66
C VAL A 279 14.40 2.67 4.75
N ILE A 280 13.56 2.65 5.78
CA ILE A 280 12.52 1.62 5.95
C ILE A 280 11.37 1.79 4.94
N GLN A 281 10.88 3.01 4.70
CA GLN A 281 9.85 3.24 3.68
C GLN A 281 10.38 2.88 2.29
N LEU A 282 11.65 3.21 1.99
CA LEU A 282 12.32 2.78 0.76
C LEU A 282 12.42 1.25 0.65
N ALA A 283 12.81 0.56 1.74
CA ALA A 283 12.90 -0.90 1.76
C ALA A 283 11.55 -1.59 1.48
N LYS A 284 10.45 -1.07 2.04
CA LYS A 284 9.10 -1.59 1.78
C LYS A 284 8.68 -1.40 0.33
N LEU A 285 8.83 -0.18 -0.20
CA LEU A 285 8.51 0.15 -1.58
C LEU A 285 9.33 -0.69 -2.56
N ASN A 286 10.64 -0.79 -2.33
CA ASN A 286 11.55 -1.65 -3.08
C ASN A 286 11.08 -3.11 -3.06
N SER A 287 10.75 -3.66 -1.89
CA SER A 287 10.29 -5.05 -1.76
C SER A 287 9.04 -5.33 -2.59
N ASN A 288 8.06 -4.42 -2.61
CA ASN A 288 6.83 -4.57 -3.40
C ASN A 288 7.07 -4.34 -4.91
N ILE A 289 7.87 -3.33 -5.30
CA ILE A 289 8.27 -3.10 -6.71
C ILE A 289 8.94 -4.37 -7.26
N MET A 290 9.88 -4.93 -6.51
CA MET A 290 10.61 -6.13 -6.88
C MET A 290 9.71 -7.38 -6.91
N GLN A 291 8.75 -7.49 -6.00
CA GLN A 291 7.73 -8.54 -6.04
C GLN A 291 6.91 -8.53 -7.33
N PHE A 292 6.49 -7.37 -7.85
CA PHE A 292 5.82 -7.28 -9.16
C PHE A 292 6.73 -7.75 -10.32
N HIS A 293 8.04 -7.49 -10.25
CA HIS A 293 9.00 -8.05 -11.21
C HIS A 293 9.05 -9.59 -11.12
N TYR A 294 9.14 -10.15 -9.90
CA TYR A 294 9.21 -11.60 -9.69
C TYR A 294 7.93 -12.32 -10.11
N GLN A 295 6.75 -11.75 -9.82
CA GLN A 295 5.45 -12.29 -10.27
C GLN A 295 5.35 -12.33 -11.81
N ARG A 296 5.87 -11.32 -12.52
CA ARG A 296 5.90 -11.28 -13.99
C ARG A 296 6.84 -12.35 -14.57
N GLU A 297 8.00 -12.55 -13.96
CA GLU A 297 8.96 -13.59 -14.34
C GLU A 297 8.40 -15.01 -14.06
N LEU A 298 7.81 -15.24 -12.88
CA LEU A 298 7.07 -16.47 -12.54
C LEU A 298 5.99 -16.79 -13.58
N LYS A 299 5.20 -15.79 -13.98
CA LYS A 299 4.14 -15.94 -15.01
C LYS A 299 4.67 -16.26 -16.41
N ILE A 300 5.97 -16.06 -16.66
CA ILE A 300 6.66 -16.52 -17.87
C ILE A 300 7.11 -17.98 -17.69
N VAL A 301 7.87 -18.29 -16.63
CA VAL A 301 8.43 -19.64 -16.44
C VAL A 301 7.36 -20.69 -16.14
N THR A 302 6.33 -20.39 -15.35
CA THR A 302 5.19 -21.30 -15.14
C THR A 302 4.40 -21.53 -16.43
N ARG A 303 4.35 -20.56 -17.38
CA ARG A 303 3.71 -20.79 -18.69
C ARG A 303 4.55 -21.73 -19.53
N TRP A 304 5.85 -21.46 -19.67
CA TRP A 304 6.78 -22.36 -20.37
C TRP A 304 6.71 -23.78 -19.82
N TRP A 305 6.72 -23.94 -18.50
CA TRP A 305 6.61 -25.23 -17.81
C TRP A 305 5.28 -25.94 -18.09
N LYS A 306 4.16 -25.19 -18.09
CA LYS A 306 2.85 -25.73 -18.48
C LYS A 306 2.81 -26.14 -19.95
N ASP A 307 3.48 -25.39 -20.83
CA ASP A 307 3.66 -25.76 -22.24
C ASP A 307 4.57 -26.99 -22.42
N LEU A 308 5.25 -27.48 -21.35
CA LEU A 308 5.91 -28.80 -21.32
C LEU A 308 4.99 -29.94 -20.84
N ASP A 309 3.86 -29.65 -20.17
CA ASP A 309 2.89 -30.63 -19.64
C ASP A 309 3.52 -31.78 -18.82
N ILE A 310 4.37 -31.40 -17.85
CA ILE A 310 5.17 -32.33 -17.03
C ILE A 310 4.30 -33.34 -16.26
N GLU A 311 3.17 -32.90 -15.70
CA GLU A 311 2.26 -33.76 -14.93
C GLU A 311 1.69 -34.92 -15.76
N SER A 312 1.44 -34.70 -17.06
CA SER A 312 0.77 -35.68 -17.92
C SER A 312 1.75 -36.54 -18.75
N GLU A 313 2.80 -35.94 -19.31
CA GLU A 313 3.76 -36.64 -20.19
C GLU A 313 5.02 -37.13 -19.45
N LEU A 314 5.41 -36.50 -18.32
CA LEU A 314 6.57 -36.86 -17.50
C LEU A 314 6.22 -37.11 -16.01
N PRO A 315 5.21 -37.96 -15.67
CA PRO A 315 4.67 -38.12 -14.31
C PRO A 315 5.62 -38.78 -13.28
N PHE A 316 6.87 -39.04 -13.66
CA PHE A 316 7.94 -39.49 -12.78
C PHE A 316 8.80 -38.32 -12.25
N ALA A 317 8.74 -37.15 -12.88
CA ALA A 317 9.61 -36.01 -12.57
C ALA A 317 9.02 -35.08 -11.48
N ARG A 318 9.90 -34.34 -10.81
CA ARG A 318 9.58 -33.37 -9.75
C ARG A 318 9.04 -32.07 -10.34
N ASP A 319 7.74 -31.84 -10.21
CA ASP A 319 7.12 -30.54 -10.51
C ASP A 319 7.50 -29.49 -9.45
N ARG A 320 8.52 -28.68 -9.75
CA ARG A 320 9.17 -27.73 -8.83
C ARG A 320 9.52 -26.38 -9.46
N ILE A 321 8.77 -25.93 -10.48
CA ILE A 321 9.14 -24.72 -11.24
C ILE A 321 9.20 -23.43 -10.39
N VAL A 322 8.38 -23.33 -9.34
CA VAL A 322 8.37 -22.16 -8.45
C VAL A 322 9.58 -22.18 -7.52
N GLU A 323 9.93 -23.36 -7.00
CA GLU A 323 11.12 -23.60 -6.19
C GLU A 323 12.39 -23.35 -7.01
N CYS A 324 12.46 -23.86 -8.25
CA CYS A 324 13.50 -23.55 -9.23
C CYS A 324 13.67 -22.04 -9.45
N TYR A 325 12.56 -21.31 -9.66
CA TYR A 325 12.60 -19.85 -9.82
C TYR A 325 13.11 -19.15 -8.54
N TRP A 326 12.56 -19.53 -7.39
CA TRP A 326 12.91 -18.93 -6.10
C TRP A 326 14.38 -19.19 -5.72
N TRP A 327 14.91 -20.37 -6.05
CA TRP A 327 16.33 -20.70 -5.93
C TRP A 327 17.20 -19.75 -6.76
N MET A 328 16.85 -19.54 -8.03
CA MET A 328 17.62 -18.67 -8.92
C MET A 328 17.44 -17.17 -8.62
N LEU A 329 16.31 -16.79 -8.00
CA LEU A 329 16.11 -15.47 -7.39
C LEU A 329 17.09 -15.22 -6.22
N GLY A 330 17.47 -16.26 -5.47
CA GLY A 330 18.51 -16.18 -4.45
C GLY A 330 19.92 -15.97 -5.02
N VAL A 331 20.17 -16.33 -6.29
CA VAL A 331 21.45 -16.12 -6.97
C VAL A 331 21.61 -14.65 -7.39
N TYR A 332 20.53 -14.03 -7.87
CA TYR A 332 20.48 -12.58 -8.10
C TYR A 332 19.04 -12.08 -8.15
N PHE A 333 18.76 -11.08 -7.32
CA PHE A 333 17.44 -10.48 -7.13
C PHE A 333 17.28 -9.18 -7.92
N GLU A 334 18.39 -8.54 -8.31
CA GLU A 334 18.42 -7.22 -8.96
C GLU A 334 17.58 -7.19 -10.26
N PRO A 335 16.78 -6.14 -10.53
CA PRO A 335 15.80 -6.14 -11.63
C PRO A 335 16.44 -6.18 -13.03
N CYS A 336 17.66 -5.66 -13.16
CA CYS A 336 18.44 -5.68 -14.40
C CYS A 336 18.77 -7.10 -14.91
N TYR A 337 18.82 -8.11 -14.03
CA TYR A 337 19.16 -9.48 -14.41
C TYR A 337 17.94 -10.37 -14.70
N SER A 338 16.76 -9.78 -14.95
CA SER A 338 15.50 -10.48 -15.26
C SER A 338 15.65 -11.59 -16.32
N ARG A 339 16.27 -11.28 -17.47
CA ARG A 339 16.55 -12.26 -18.54
C ARG A 339 17.44 -13.41 -18.05
N GLY A 340 18.41 -13.11 -17.20
CA GLY A 340 19.27 -14.10 -16.55
C GLY A 340 18.47 -15.07 -15.68
N ARG A 341 17.59 -14.55 -14.80
CA ARG A 341 16.78 -15.39 -13.89
C ARG A 341 15.89 -16.35 -14.66
N VAL A 342 15.22 -15.87 -15.71
CA VAL A 342 14.35 -16.71 -16.55
C VAL A 342 15.15 -17.84 -17.22
N ILE A 343 16.26 -17.52 -17.89
CA ILE A 343 17.13 -18.52 -18.54
C ILE A 343 17.69 -19.52 -17.52
N LEU A 344 18.18 -19.03 -16.38
CA LEU A 344 18.76 -19.85 -15.33
C LEU A 344 17.72 -20.77 -14.67
N THR A 345 16.49 -20.27 -14.46
CA THR A 345 15.33 -21.06 -13.99
C THR A 345 14.98 -22.18 -14.96
N MET A 346 14.96 -21.89 -16.27
CA MET A 346 14.70 -22.91 -17.30
C MET A 346 15.75 -24.02 -17.26
N VAL A 347 17.03 -23.68 -17.08
CA VAL A 347 18.11 -24.68 -17.07
C VAL A 347 18.16 -25.50 -15.79
N ILE A 348 17.91 -24.95 -14.59
CA ILE A 348 17.78 -25.79 -13.38
C ILE A 348 16.59 -26.74 -13.50
N ALA A 349 15.43 -26.29 -14.00
CA ALA A 349 14.27 -27.15 -14.19
C ALA A 349 14.51 -28.26 -15.25
N ILE A 350 15.31 -27.98 -16.28
CA ILE A 350 15.80 -29.00 -17.22
C ILE A 350 16.80 -29.96 -16.56
N ALA A 351 17.68 -29.46 -15.69
CA ALA A 351 18.60 -30.30 -14.94
C ALA A 351 17.85 -31.28 -14.01
N THR A 352 16.80 -30.82 -13.32
CA THR A 352 15.90 -31.69 -12.54
C THR A 352 15.23 -32.77 -13.42
N ILE A 353 14.79 -32.45 -14.64
CA ILE A 353 14.27 -33.46 -15.58
C ILE A 353 15.34 -34.48 -15.98
N PHE A 354 16.61 -34.09 -16.11
CA PHE A 354 17.69 -35.06 -16.32
C PHE A 354 17.90 -35.93 -15.07
N ASP A 355 18.06 -35.33 -13.89
CA ASP A 355 18.18 -35.98 -12.57
C ASP A 355 17.12 -37.11 -12.42
N ASP A 356 15.85 -36.75 -12.57
CA ASP A 356 14.70 -37.67 -12.47
C ASP A 356 14.69 -38.77 -13.55
N ILE A 357 15.21 -38.49 -14.74
CA ILE A 357 15.36 -39.49 -15.82
C ILE A 357 16.41 -40.54 -15.44
N TYR A 358 17.59 -40.13 -14.95
CA TYR A 358 18.68 -41.07 -14.68
C TYR A 358 18.47 -41.86 -13.38
N ASP A 359 17.94 -41.22 -12.33
CA ASP A 359 17.79 -41.85 -11.02
C ASP A 359 16.47 -42.60 -10.83
N SER A 360 15.35 -42.06 -11.34
CA SER A 360 14.01 -42.54 -10.98
C SER A 360 13.22 -43.23 -12.10
N TYR A 361 13.67 -43.20 -13.35
CA TYR A 361 12.86 -43.67 -14.49
C TYR A 361 13.58 -44.54 -15.53
N GLY A 362 14.74 -44.12 -16.02
CA GLY A 362 15.42 -44.76 -17.15
C GLY A 362 16.18 -46.04 -16.78
N THR A 363 16.11 -47.05 -17.65
CA THR A 363 17.04 -48.19 -17.56
C THR A 363 18.45 -47.76 -17.97
N ALA A 364 19.47 -48.56 -17.62
CA ALA A 364 20.85 -48.28 -18.02
C ALA A 364 21.01 -48.16 -19.54
N GLU A 365 20.30 -48.99 -20.31
CA GLU A 365 20.24 -48.92 -21.78
C GLU A 365 19.54 -47.64 -22.29
N ASP A 366 18.42 -47.24 -21.68
CA ASP A 366 17.70 -46.01 -22.06
C ASP A 366 18.54 -44.76 -21.77
N CYS A 367 19.18 -44.72 -20.60
CA CYS A 367 20.07 -43.64 -20.15
C CYS A 367 21.32 -43.50 -21.03
N GLU A 368 21.91 -44.62 -21.45
CA GLU A 368 23.03 -44.68 -22.39
C GLU A 368 22.64 -44.22 -23.81
N LEU A 369 21.40 -44.48 -24.26
CA LEU A 369 20.87 -43.96 -25.52
C LEU A 369 20.49 -42.47 -25.44
N PHE A 370 19.91 -42.04 -24.31
CA PHE A 370 19.55 -40.66 -24.06
C PHE A 370 20.80 -39.75 -23.99
N THR A 371 21.86 -40.23 -23.33
CA THR A 371 23.18 -39.56 -23.34
C THR A 371 23.63 -39.25 -24.77
N LYS A 372 23.60 -40.24 -25.68
CA LYS A 372 24.04 -40.09 -27.08
C LYS A 372 23.19 -39.11 -27.87
N CYS A 373 21.89 -39.03 -27.60
CA CYS A 373 21.01 -38.03 -28.20
C CYS A 373 21.40 -36.61 -27.78
N ILE A 374 21.75 -36.39 -26.50
CA ILE A 374 22.26 -35.10 -26.01
C ILE A 374 23.67 -34.80 -26.55
N GLU A 375 24.60 -35.76 -26.55
CA GLU A 375 25.96 -35.61 -27.09
C GLU A 375 26.00 -35.23 -28.57
N SER A 376 25.12 -35.84 -29.38
CA SER A 376 25.00 -35.53 -30.82
C SER A 376 24.12 -34.29 -31.11
N TRP A 377 23.36 -33.84 -30.11
CA TRP A 377 22.30 -32.82 -30.22
C TRP A 377 21.28 -33.15 -31.33
N ASP A 378 20.96 -34.44 -31.52
CA ASP A 378 20.16 -34.97 -32.62
C ASP A 378 19.11 -35.98 -32.11
N THR A 379 17.89 -35.93 -32.67
CA THR A 379 16.78 -36.81 -32.28
C THR A 379 16.60 -38.02 -33.20
N LYS A 380 17.48 -38.27 -34.18
CA LYS A 380 17.38 -39.42 -35.10
C LYS A 380 17.46 -40.78 -34.40
N GLU A 381 18.30 -40.89 -33.37
CA GLU A 381 18.51 -42.14 -32.63
C GLU A 381 17.47 -42.33 -31.49
N ALA A 382 16.73 -41.27 -31.15
CA ALA A 382 15.65 -41.27 -30.16
C ALA A 382 14.39 -42.06 -30.59
N ASN A 383 14.50 -43.03 -31.49
CA ASN A 383 13.39 -43.87 -31.94
C ASN A 383 13.12 -45.06 -31.02
N ASP A 384 14.17 -45.58 -30.38
CA ASP A 384 14.07 -46.71 -29.46
C ASP A 384 13.89 -46.27 -27.98
N LEU A 385 13.98 -44.96 -27.70
CA LEU A 385 13.74 -44.40 -26.36
C LEU A 385 12.27 -44.55 -25.91
N PRO A 386 12.02 -44.76 -24.59
CA PRO A 386 10.68 -44.68 -24.00
C PRO A 386 9.98 -43.36 -24.33
N LYS A 387 8.65 -43.40 -24.52
CA LYS A 387 7.87 -42.21 -24.95
C LYS A 387 8.12 -40.98 -24.06
N PRO A 388 8.13 -41.06 -22.71
CA PRO A 388 8.39 -39.90 -21.86
C PRO A 388 9.80 -39.34 -22.07
N MET A 389 10.83 -40.19 -22.11
CA MET A 389 12.21 -39.75 -22.37
C MET A 389 12.37 -39.11 -23.76
N LYS A 390 11.72 -39.65 -24.80
CA LYS A 390 11.70 -39.04 -26.13
C LYS A 390 11.01 -37.68 -26.14
N TYR A 391 9.90 -37.54 -25.40
CA TYR A 391 9.18 -36.28 -25.24
C TYR A 391 10.02 -35.23 -24.50
N ALA A 392 10.64 -35.60 -23.38
CA ALA A 392 11.58 -34.77 -22.62
C ALA A 392 12.73 -34.26 -23.52
N LEU A 393 13.40 -35.15 -24.26
CA LEU A 393 14.48 -34.79 -25.18
C LEU A 393 14.05 -33.71 -26.20
N MET A 394 12.88 -33.88 -26.83
CA MET A 394 12.35 -32.91 -27.79
C MET A 394 12.06 -31.55 -27.12
N LYS A 395 11.39 -31.55 -25.97
CA LYS A 395 11.04 -30.34 -25.20
C LYS A 395 12.26 -29.61 -24.66
N ILE A 396 13.31 -30.33 -24.29
CA ILE A 396 14.59 -29.76 -23.87
C ILE A 396 15.28 -29.07 -25.05
N PHE A 397 15.33 -29.69 -26.23
CA PHE A 397 15.90 -29.04 -27.42
C PHE A 397 15.11 -27.80 -27.87
N ASP A 398 13.77 -27.83 -27.80
CA ASP A 398 12.93 -26.65 -28.05
C ASP A 398 13.17 -25.54 -27.00
N SER A 399 13.42 -25.90 -25.74
CA SER A 399 13.72 -24.94 -24.67
C SER A 399 15.10 -24.30 -24.84
N TYR A 400 16.11 -25.06 -25.25
CA TYR A 400 17.44 -24.51 -25.61
C TYR A 400 17.37 -23.58 -26.81
N LYS A 401 16.50 -23.88 -27.79
CA LYS A 401 16.22 -22.99 -28.93
C LYS A 401 15.47 -21.73 -28.52
N THR A 402 14.62 -21.81 -27.50
CA THR A 402 13.97 -20.64 -26.88
C THR A 402 15.02 -19.73 -26.24
N ILE A 403 15.94 -20.28 -25.44
CA ILE A 403 17.06 -19.52 -24.86
C ILE A 403 17.94 -18.89 -25.96
N GLU A 404 18.24 -19.60 -27.06
CA GLU A 404 19.00 -19.06 -28.21
C GLU A 404 18.28 -17.91 -28.94
N ASN A 405 16.94 -17.84 -28.88
CA ASN A 405 16.16 -16.74 -29.45
C ASN A 405 16.14 -15.49 -28.58
N GLU A 406 16.24 -15.63 -27.25
CA GLU A 406 16.34 -14.52 -26.27
C GLU A 406 17.73 -13.84 -26.25
N LEU A 407 18.69 -14.37 -27.01
CA LEU A 407 20.04 -13.84 -27.16
C LEU A 407 20.20 -13.05 -28.47
N ALA A 408 20.85 -11.88 -28.36
CA ALA A 408 21.29 -11.10 -29.52
C ALA A 408 22.26 -11.92 -30.38
N HIS A 409 22.42 -11.57 -31.66
CA HIS A 409 23.21 -12.39 -32.61
C HIS A 409 24.65 -12.59 -32.14
N GLU A 410 25.24 -11.52 -31.62
CA GLU A 410 26.55 -11.41 -31.00
C GLU A 410 26.68 -12.14 -29.65
N GLU A 411 25.58 -12.50 -28.98
CA GLU A 411 25.58 -13.27 -27.73
C GLU A 411 25.45 -14.80 -27.95
N ARG A 412 25.04 -15.24 -29.16
CA ARG A 412 24.70 -16.66 -29.41
C ARG A 412 25.85 -17.65 -29.26
N TYR A 413 27.10 -17.19 -29.29
CA TYR A 413 28.26 -18.04 -28.98
C TYR A 413 28.14 -18.68 -27.59
N ARG A 414 27.48 -18.03 -26.63
CA ARG A 414 27.23 -18.54 -25.26
C ARG A 414 26.47 -19.87 -25.24
N MET A 415 25.69 -20.17 -26.29
CA MET A 415 24.97 -21.43 -26.42
C MET A 415 25.88 -22.64 -26.68
N SER A 416 27.11 -22.47 -27.19
CA SER A 416 28.05 -23.60 -27.33
C SER A 416 28.57 -24.04 -25.96
N TYR A 417 29.00 -23.08 -25.14
CA TYR A 417 29.41 -23.29 -23.75
C TYR A 417 28.28 -23.96 -22.95
N LEU A 418 27.06 -23.42 -23.00
CA LEU A 418 25.90 -23.99 -22.30
C LEU A 418 25.65 -25.46 -22.70
N LYS A 419 25.65 -25.78 -24.00
CA LYS A 419 25.49 -27.16 -24.50
C LYS A 419 26.62 -28.08 -24.05
N ASN A 420 27.87 -27.63 -24.06
CA ASN A 420 29.02 -28.41 -23.57
C ASN A 420 28.86 -28.78 -22.08
N PHE A 421 28.50 -27.82 -21.23
CA PHE A 421 28.20 -28.09 -19.82
C PHE A 421 27.00 -29.04 -19.63
N THR A 422 26.00 -28.98 -20.52
CA THR A 422 24.84 -29.88 -20.49
C THR A 422 25.24 -31.32 -20.83
N ILE A 423 26.13 -31.48 -21.81
CA ILE A 423 26.69 -32.76 -22.23
C ILE A 423 27.53 -33.38 -21.10
N ASP A 424 28.36 -32.58 -20.43
CA ASP A 424 29.19 -33.07 -19.31
C ASP A 424 28.37 -33.40 -18.05
N LEU A 425 27.22 -32.75 -17.83
CA LEU A 425 26.26 -33.14 -16.80
C LEU A 425 25.66 -34.53 -17.07
N VAL A 426 25.08 -34.78 -18.26
CA VAL A 426 24.44 -36.07 -18.55
C VAL A 426 25.44 -37.23 -18.67
N ARG A 427 26.70 -36.96 -19.03
CA ARG A 427 27.81 -37.92 -18.91
C ARG A 427 28.07 -38.32 -17.47
N GLY A 428 27.99 -37.36 -16.54
CA GLY A 428 28.10 -37.62 -15.09
C GLY A 428 26.99 -38.54 -14.60
N TYR A 429 25.72 -38.20 -14.88
CA TYR A 429 24.57 -39.03 -14.47
C TYR A 429 24.64 -40.45 -15.07
N ASN A 430 25.01 -40.60 -16.35
CA ASN A 430 25.21 -41.92 -16.98
C ASN A 430 26.40 -42.70 -16.37
N ALA A 431 27.36 -42.03 -15.71
CA ALA A 431 28.40 -42.70 -14.93
C ALA A 431 27.90 -43.12 -13.54
N GLU A 432 27.09 -42.31 -12.86
CA GLU A 432 26.46 -42.66 -11.58
C GLU A 432 25.45 -43.82 -11.73
N VAL A 433 24.66 -43.86 -12.80
CA VAL A 433 23.83 -45.03 -13.16
C VAL A 433 24.69 -46.29 -13.29
N LYS A 434 25.84 -46.23 -13.95
CA LYS A 434 26.74 -47.40 -14.07
C LYS A 434 27.32 -47.82 -12.72
N MET A 435 27.67 -46.86 -11.85
CA MET A 435 28.08 -47.16 -10.47
C MET A 435 26.93 -47.79 -9.66
N ARG A 436 25.69 -47.34 -9.83
CA ARG A 436 24.49 -47.93 -9.20
C ARG A 436 24.28 -49.38 -9.62
N GLU A 437 24.27 -49.68 -10.93
CA GLU A 437 24.07 -51.05 -11.43
C GLU A 437 25.22 -52.01 -11.04
N ASP A 438 26.48 -51.53 -11.02
CA ASP A 438 27.64 -52.30 -10.55
C ASP A 438 27.70 -52.46 -9.01
N GLY A 439 26.84 -51.75 -8.24
CA GLY A 439 26.92 -51.67 -6.78
C GLY A 439 28.22 -51.03 -6.28
N TYR A 440 28.78 -50.10 -7.05
CA TYR A 440 30.10 -49.53 -6.82
C TYR A 440 30.08 -48.38 -5.80
N VAL A 441 30.66 -48.65 -4.63
CA VAL A 441 31.07 -47.61 -3.68
C VAL A 441 32.51 -47.17 -4.02
N PRO A 442 32.80 -45.89 -4.30
CA PRO A 442 34.17 -45.38 -4.42
C PRO A 442 35.05 -45.64 -3.18
N LYS A 443 36.38 -45.66 -3.33
CA LYS A 443 37.31 -46.01 -2.23
C LYS A 443 37.69 -44.82 -1.34
N SER A 444 37.38 -43.61 -1.80
CA SER A 444 37.60 -42.34 -1.10
C SER A 444 36.59 -41.30 -1.56
N VAL A 445 36.41 -40.24 -0.77
CA VAL A 445 35.59 -39.09 -1.20
C VAL A 445 36.19 -38.42 -2.44
N GLU A 446 37.52 -38.40 -2.57
CA GLU A 446 38.20 -37.92 -3.78
C GLU A 446 37.82 -38.75 -5.02
N GLU A 447 37.75 -40.09 -4.93
CA GLU A 447 37.32 -40.94 -6.06
C GLU A 447 35.84 -40.70 -6.44
N HIS A 448 34.98 -40.44 -5.46
CA HIS A 448 33.57 -40.08 -5.66
C HIS A 448 33.42 -38.74 -6.40
N LEU A 449 34.11 -37.71 -5.92
CA LEU A 449 34.07 -36.35 -6.46
C LEU A 449 34.49 -36.28 -7.94
N GLN A 450 35.35 -37.17 -8.44
CA GLN A 450 35.72 -37.19 -9.87
C GLN A 450 34.51 -37.35 -10.82
N VAL A 451 33.40 -37.93 -10.35
CA VAL A 451 32.12 -37.95 -11.08
C VAL A 451 31.14 -36.92 -10.49
N SER A 452 30.94 -36.93 -9.18
CA SER A 452 29.84 -36.21 -8.53
C SER A 452 30.01 -34.68 -8.48
N LEU A 453 31.23 -34.17 -8.77
CA LEU A 453 31.49 -32.76 -9.10
C LEU A 453 30.69 -32.26 -10.32
N ARG A 454 30.21 -33.16 -11.19
CA ARG A 454 29.38 -32.81 -12.35
C ARG A 454 27.90 -32.96 -12.06
N THR A 455 27.49 -34.04 -11.41
CA THR A 455 26.07 -34.45 -11.30
C THR A 455 25.22 -33.52 -10.45
N GLY A 456 25.79 -32.87 -9.43
CA GLY A 456 25.12 -31.78 -8.71
C GLY A 456 24.82 -30.51 -9.54
N ALA A 457 25.00 -30.52 -10.88
CA ALA A 457 24.70 -29.46 -11.84
C ALA A 457 25.34 -28.06 -11.63
N CYS A 458 25.96 -27.77 -10.48
CA CYS A 458 26.59 -26.49 -10.12
C CYS A 458 27.47 -25.88 -11.21
N HIS A 459 28.22 -26.71 -11.94
CA HIS A 459 29.07 -26.27 -13.05
C HIS A 459 28.26 -25.73 -14.26
N LEU A 460 27.17 -26.40 -14.65
CA LEU A 460 26.21 -25.92 -15.64
C LEU A 460 25.49 -24.65 -15.17
N LEU A 461 25.05 -24.60 -13.90
CA LEU A 461 24.40 -23.40 -13.34
C LEU A 461 25.36 -22.21 -13.28
N SER A 462 26.63 -22.43 -12.98
CA SER A 462 27.69 -21.41 -12.98
C SER A 462 27.82 -20.74 -14.36
N CYS A 463 27.93 -21.54 -15.43
CA CYS A 463 27.93 -21.03 -16.80
C CYS A 463 26.62 -20.32 -17.16
N THR A 464 25.48 -20.95 -16.86
CA THR A 464 24.15 -20.43 -17.17
C THR A 464 23.90 -19.08 -16.51
N SER A 465 24.40 -18.87 -15.28
CA SER A 465 24.22 -17.63 -14.53
C SER A 465 24.71 -16.38 -15.28
N MET A 466 25.66 -16.56 -16.20
CA MET A 466 26.27 -15.50 -17.02
C MET A 466 25.53 -15.28 -18.36
N VAL A 467 24.79 -16.27 -18.87
CA VAL A 467 24.24 -16.27 -20.25
C VAL A 467 23.37 -15.05 -20.55
N GLY A 468 22.50 -14.67 -19.61
CA GLY A 468 21.57 -13.55 -19.78
C GLY A 468 22.11 -12.17 -19.36
N MET A 469 23.31 -12.08 -18.78
CA MET A 469 23.81 -10.86 -18.10
C MET A 469 24.20 -9.69 -19.04
N GLY A 470 24.15 -9.86 -20.36
CA GLY A 470 24.53 -8.80 -21.31
C GLY A 470 26.05 -8.61 -21.40
N ASP A 471 26.50 -7.37 -21.63
CA ASP A 471 27.89 -7.06 -22.00
C ASP A 471 28.95 -7.41 -20.94
N ILE A 472 28.56 -7.51 -19.67
CA ILE A 472 29.48 -7.86 -18.57
C ILE A 472 29.93 -9.33 -18.62
N ALA A 473 29.16 -10.20 -19.28
CA ALA A 473 29.50 -11.61 -19.49
C ALA A 473 30.24 -11.79 -20.83
N THR A 474 31.55 -11.54 -20.80
CA THR A 474 32.44 -11.59 -21.98
C THR A 474 32.80 -13.03 -22.38
N GLU A 475 33.31 -13.25 -23.59
CA GLU A 475 33.86 -14.55 -24.02
C GLU A 475 34.93 -15.08 -23.04
N ASN A 476 35.83 -14.20 -22.55
CA ASN A 476 36.80 -14.52 -21.50
C ASN A 476 36.17 -14.99 -20.18
N SER A 477 34.92 -14.62 -19.90
CA SER A 477 34.17 -15.07 -18.71
C SER A 477 33.62 -16.48 -18.91
N PHE A 478 33.20 -16.82 -20.14
CA PHE A 478 32.79 -18.19 -20.51
C PHE A 478 33.98 -19.15 -20.57
N ASP A 479 35.12 -18.73 -21.13
CA ASP A 479 36.38 -19.49 -21.07
C ASP A 479 36.84 -19.73 -19.62
N TRP A 480 36.73 -18.70 -18.76
CA TRP A 480 37.09 -18.82 -17.34
C TRP A 480 36.21 -19.83 -16.60
N VAL A 481 34.89 -19.81 -16.76
CA VAL A 481 34.03 -20.81 -16.10
C VAL A 481 34.22 -22.22 -16.71
N SER A 482 34.43 -22.32 -18.03
CA SER A 482 34.75 -23.60 -18.69
C SER A 482 36.12 -24.17 -18.34
N SER A 483 37.06 -23.38 -17.81
CA SER A 483 38.29 -23.92 -17.23
C SER A 483 38.07 -24.63 -15.89
N MET A 484 36.81 -24.71 -15.40
CA MET A 484 36.44 -25.22 -14.07
C MET A 484 37.33 -24.62 -12.96
N PRO A 485 37.25 -23.30 -12.73
CA PRO A 485 38.11 -22.60 -11.79
C PRO A 485 37.80 -23.08 -10.36
N LYS A 486 38.78 -23.01 -9.46
CA LYS A 486 38.66 -23.52 -8.08
C LYS A 486 37.39 -23.06 -7.36
N MET A 487 36.99 -21.80 -7.52
CA MET A 487 35.74 -21.27 -6.95
C MET A 487 34.52 -22.10 -7.36
N VAL A 488 34.42 -22.51 -8.63
CA VAL A 488 33.33 -23.35 -9.15
C VAL A 488 33.50 -24.81 -8.71
N GLN A 489 34.73 -25.32 -8.60
CA GLN A 489 34.97 -26.65 -8.04
C GLN A 489 34.51 -26.73 -6.57
N SER A 490 34.92 -25.77 -5.73
CA SER A 490 34.50 -25.67 -4.33
C SER A 490 33.00 -25.47 -4.18
N LEU A 491 32.32 -24.75 -5.08
CA LEU A 491 30.85 -24.70 -5.16
C LEU A 491 30.24 -26.10 -5.42
N CYS A 492 30.75 -26.85 -6.40
CA CYS A 492 30.29 -28.22 -6.65
C CYS A 492 30.49 -29.14 -5.43
N ILE A 493 31.65 -29.05 -4.76
CA ILE A 493 31.96 -29.84 -3.55
C ILE A 493 31.03 -29.44 -2.41
N ILE A 494 30.85 -28.14 -2.13
CA ILE A 494 29.97 -27.67 -1.05
C ILE A 494 28.53 -28.16 -1.26
N LEU A 495 28.00 -28.11 -2.49
CA LEU A 495 26.70 -28.71 -2.78
C LEU A 495 26.70 -30.21 -2.54
N ARG A 496 27.60 -30.98 -3.17
CA ARG A 496 27.58 -32.45 -3.08
C ARG A 496 27.74 -32.95 -1.64
N LEU A 497 28.60 -32.34 -0.83
CA LEU A 497 28.74 -32.68 0.58
C LEU A 497 27.51 -32.30 1.43
N LEU A 498 26.70 -31.32 1.00
CA LEU A 498 25.46 -30.92 1.67
C LEU A 498 24.25 -31.77 1.24
N ASP A 499 24.10 -32.02 -0.05
CA ASP A 499 23.06 -32.86 -0.65
C ASP A 499 23.11 -34.25 -0.02
N ASP A 500 24.26 -34.93 -0.11
CA ASP A 500 24.55 -36.23 0.50
C ASP A 500 24.32 -36.25 2.03
N LEU A 501 24.43 -35.10 2.73
CA LEU A 501 24.20 -35.03 4.18
C LEU A 501 22.72 -35.06 4.55
N GLN A 502 21.84 -34.53 3.69
CA GLN A 502 20.38 -34.49 3.95
C GLN A 502 19.62 -35.61 3.21
N SER A 503 20.15 -36.06 2.07
CA SER A 503 19.47 -37.02 1.20
C SER A 503 19.69 -38.49 1.59
N TYR A 504 20.74 -38.79 2.35
CA TYR A 504 21.20 -40.14 2.65
C TYR A 504 20.09 -41.09 3.13
N GLU A 505 19.31 -40.72 4.15
CA GLU A 505 18.21 -41.56 4.68
C GLU A 505 17.15 -41.88 3.63
N ARG A 506 16.90 -40.98 2.67
CA ARG A 506 15.98 -41.20 1.55
C ARG A 506 16.59 -42.17 0.55
N GLU A 507 17.82 -41.92 0.12
CA GLU A 507 18.46 -42.64 -0.98
C GLU A 507 18.73 -44.10 -0.63
N GLN A 508 19.04 -44.40 0.63
CA GLN A 508 19.20 -45.77 1.13
C GLN A 508 17.87 -46.58 1.17
N MET A 509 16.72 -45.98 0.88
CA MET A 509 15.43 -46.69 0.75
C MET A 509 15.20 -47.30 -0.64
N THR A 510 16.04 -46.95 -1.62
CA THR A 510 15.96 -47.38 -3.02
C THR A 510 17.34 -47.82 -3.55
N PRO A 511 17.43 -48.54 -4.67
CA PRO A 511 18.72 -48.72 -5.36
C PRO A 511 19.22 -47.34 -5.84
N HIS A 512 20.33 -46.86 -5.28
CA HIS A 512 20.90 -45.54 -5.58
C HIS A 512 22.42 -45.64 -5.73
N VAL A 513 23.05 -44.61 -6.31
CA VAL A 513 24.51 -44.49 -6.28
C VAL A 513 24.99 -44.24 -4.86
N ALA A 514 26.16 -44.77 -4.50
CA ALA A 514 26.75 -44.58 -3.19
C ALA A 514 27.14 -43.10 -2.97
N SER A 515 26.99 -42.61 -1.73
CA SER A 515 27.27 -41.21 -1.37
C SER A 515 28.76 -40.96 -1.03
N THR A 516 29.12 -39.68 -0.83
CA THR A 516 30.37 -39.29 -0.17
C THR A 516 30.46 -39.84 1.26
N ILE A 517 29.34 -39.99 1.99
CA ILE A 517 29.31 -40.62 3.31
C ILE A 517 29.72 -42.09 3.23
N ASP A 518 29.12 -42.86 2.30
CA ASP A 518 29.49 -44.27 2.07
C ASP A 518 30.96 -44.41 1.68
N SER A 519 31.44 -43.52 0.82
CA SER A 519 32.83 -43.46 0.36
C SER A 519 33.79 -43.16 1.50
N TYR A 520 33.45 -42.23 2.40
CA TYR A 520 34.25 -41.88 3.58
C TYR A 520 34.24 -42.99 4.65
N MET A 521 33.09 -43.62 4.89
CA MET A 521 32.96 -44.80 5.74
C MET A 521 33.83 -45.96 5.23
N LYS A 522 33.89 -46.16 3.91
CA LYS A 522 34.71 -47.18 3.25
C LYS A 522 36.21 -46.85 3.26
N GLU A 523 36.57 -45.57 3.12
CA GLU A 523 37.97 -45.10 3.18
C GLU A 523 38.60 -45.30 4.57
N HIS A 524 37.85 -44.94 5.61
CA HIS A 524 38.37 -44.87 6.98
C HIS A 524 37.90 -45.99 7.92
N ASN A 525 36.93 -46.83 7.50
CA ASN A 525 36.32 -47.89 8.32
C ASN A 525 35.79 -47.36 9.66
N ILE A 526 34.87 -46.39 9.58
CA ILE A 526 34.22 -45.72 10.73
C ILE A 526 32.68 -45.83 10.65
N SER A 527 31.98 -45.40 11.70
CA SER A 527 30.51 -45.37 11.70
C SER A 527 29.95 -44.17 10.94
N ILE A 528 28.67 -44.22 10.61
CA ILE A 528 27.96 -43.17 9.87
C ILE A 528 27.95 -41.82 10.62
N GLU A 529 27.84 -41.84 11.94
CA GLU A 529 27.83 -40.62 12.76
C GLU A 529 29.19 -39.90 12.66
N MET A 530 30.29 -40.66 12.79
CA MET A 530 31.63 -40.12 12.61
C MET A 530 31.89 -39.67 11.17
N ALA A 531 31.34 -40.36 10.17
CA ALA A 531 31.45 -39.94 8.79
C ALA A 531 30.73 -38.60 8.54
N ARG A 532 29.51 -38.42 9.08
CA ARG A 532 28.76 -37.16 9.00
C ARG A 532 29.50 -35.98 9.65
N GLU A 533 30.07 -36.19 10.83
CA GLU A 533 30.95 -35.19 11.47
C GLU A 533 32.12 -34.79 10.54
N LYS A 534 32.70 -35.74 9.80
CA LYS A 534 33.80 -35.47 8.86
C LYS A 534 33.39 -34.89 7.52
N ILE A 535 32.20 -35.20 7.00
CA ILE A 535 31.64 -34.49 5.84
C ILE A 535 31.35 -33.02 6.22
N HIS A 536 30.87 -32.74 7.44
CA HIS A 536 30.75 -31.36 7.94
C HIS A 536 32.11 -30.64 8.07
N GLU A 537 33.16 -31.31 8.56
CA GLU A 537 34.52 -30.74 8.57
C GLU A 537 35.04 -30.44 7.16
N LEU A 538 34.87 -31.38 6.21
CA LEU A 538 35.25 -31.19 4.81
C LEU A 538 34.49 -30.03 4.14
N LYS A 539 33.21 -29.82 4.47
CA LYS A 539 32.45 -28.66 4.04
C LYS A 539 33.05 -27.35 4.57
N GLU A 540 33.43 -27.29 5.85
CA GLU A 540 34.05 -26.09 6.44
C GLU A 540 35.43 -25.78 5.86
N GLU A 541 36.26 -26.79 5.56
CA GLU A 541 37.53 -26.57 4.87
C GLU A 541 37.31 -26.16 3.40
N THR A 542 36.34 -26.74 2.70
CA THR A 542 36.00 -26.32 1.31
C THR A 542 35.50 -24.88 1.26
N TRP A 543 34.78 -24.41 2.27
CA TRP A 543 34.43 -22.99 2.42
C TRP A 543 35.66 -22.08 2.63
N LYS A 544 36.78 -22.57 3.19
CA LYS A 544 38.04 -21.80 3.29
C LYS A 544 38.73 -21.64 1.94
N ASP A 545 38.73 -22.68 1.10
CA ASP A 545 39.19 -22.60 -0.29
C ASP A 545 38.30 -21.65 -1.10
N PHE A 546 36.96 -21.76 -0.96
CA PHE A 546 36.01 -20.85 -1.62
C PHE A 546 36.22 -19.37 -1.21
N ASN A 547 36.40 -19.12 0.09
CA ASN A 547 36.76 -17.80 0.61
C ASN A 547 38.13 -17.30 0.09
N ALA A 548 39.10 -18.19 -0.13
CA ALA A 548 40.42 -17.83 -0.63
C ALA A 548 40.38 -17.38 -2.10
N GLU A 549 39.60 -18.05 -2.94
CA GLU A 549 39.39 -17.65 -4.33
C GLU A 549 38.51 -16.40 -4.47
N TRP A 550 37.53 -16.20 -3.58
CA TRP A 550 36.78 -14.94 -3.49
C TRP A 550 37.65 -13.73 -3.10
N LEU A 551 38.64 -13.94 -2.23
CA LEU A 551 39.59 -12.91 -1.77
C LEU A 551 40.88 -12.85 -2.60
N ASN A 552 40.87 -13.45 -3.80
CA ASN A 552 42.04 -13.54 -4.69
C ASN A 552 42.18 -12.29 -5.57
N PRO A 553 43.17 -11.40 -5.33
CA PRO A 553 43.34 -10.17 -6.10
C PRO A 553 43.92 -10.40 -7.51
N GLU A 554 44.31 -11.64 -7.84
CA GLU A 554 44.81 -12.01 -9.17
C GLU A 554 43.68 -12.46 -10.11
N ASN A 555 42.45 -12.63 -9.60
CA ASN A 555 41.28 -12.97 -10.41
C ASN A 555 40.82 -11.74 -11.22
N SER A 556 40.86 -11.86 -12.55
CA SER A 556 40.59 -10.76 -13.50
C SER A 556 39.12 -10.62 -13.92
N GLN A 557 38.22 -11.49 -13.44
CA GLN A 557 36.80 -11.42 -13.78
C GLN A 557 36.10 -10.23 -13.09
N PRO A 558 35.07 -9.63 -13.72
CA PRO A 558 34.23 -8.62 -13.05
C PRO A 558 33.60 -9.19 -11.78
N LYS A 559 33.60 -8.40 -10.69
CA LYS A 559 33.06 -8.83 -9.40
C LYS A 559 31.61 -9.36 -9.51
N GLN A 560 30.78 -8.70 -10.32
CA GLN A 560 29.40 -9.12 -10.57
C GLN A 560 29.27 -10.54 -11.12
N ILE A 561 30.27 -11.06 -11.86
CA ILE A 561 30.31 -12.45 -12.34
C ILE A 561 30.63 -13.39 -11.16
N LEU A 562 31.61 -13.03 -10.33
CA LEU A 562 32.00 -13.78 -9.13
C LEU A 562 30.88 -13.81 -8.07
N ASP A 563 30.12 -12.72 -7.93
CA ASP A 563 28.94 -12.62 -7.07
C ASP A 563 27.87 -13.66 -7.44
N ARG A 564 27.72 -14.02 -8.73
CA ARG A 564 26.77 -15.08 -9.15
C ARG A 564 27.21 -16.44 -8.62
N ILE A 565 28.51 -16.74 -8.69
CA ILE A 565 29.09 -17.99 -8.16
C ILE A 565 29.00 -18.00 -6.63
N PHE A 566 29.27 -16.87 -5.96
CA PHE A 566 29.11 -16.75 -4.50
C PHE A 566 27.66 -16.98 -4.08
N ASN A 567 26.70 -16.34 -4.75
CA ASN A 567 25.29 -16.48 -4.41
C ASN A 567 24.74 -17.87 -4.76
N LEU A 568 25.22 -18.55 -5.81
CA LEU A 568 24.95 -19.98 -6.02
C LEU A 568 25.34 -20.77 -4.76
N THR A 569 26.55 -20.62 -4.24
CA THR A 569 26.99 -21.34 -3.03
C THR A 569 26.15 -21.00 -1.79
N ARG A 570 25.73 -19.73 -1.63
CA ARG A 570 24.78 -19.32 -0.57
C ARG A 570 23.43 -20.03 -0.69
N THR A 571 22.91 -20.16 -1.92
CA THR A 571 21.63 -20.86 -2.13
C THR A 571 21.75 -22.36 -1.91
N MET A 572 22.88 -23.00 -2.26
CA MET A 572 23.12 -24.41 -1.97
C MET A 572 23.20 -24.66 -0.46
N GLU A 573 23.95 -23.82 0.27
CA GLU A 573 24.01 -23.85 1.74
C GLU A 573 22.62 -23.64 2.37
N PHE A 574 21.75 -22.80 1.79
CA PHE A 574 20.37 -22.64 2.26
C PHE A 574 19.51 -23.89 2.03
N PHE A 575 19.46 -24.40 0.79
CA PHE A 575 18.54 -25.48 0.40
C PHE A 575 18.79 -26.79 1.14
N TYR A 576 20.03 -27.04 1.57
CA TYR A 576 20.48 -28.31 2.16
C TYR A 576 21.04 -28.18 3.58
N ASN A 577 20.67 -27.14 4.34
CA ASN A 577 21.21 -26.98 5.70
C ASN A 577 20.62 -27.94 6.75
N LYS A 578 19.40 -28.46 6.51
CA LYS A 578 18.58 -29.15 7.52
C LYS A 578 17.74 -30.33 7.01
N ASP A 579 17.51 -30.35 5.71
CA ASP A 579 16.60 -31.21 4.95
C ASP A 579 16.88 -30.93 3.46
N ASP A 580 16.46 -31.80 2.54
CA ASP A 580 16.37 -31.45 1.11
C ASP A 580 15.12 -30.57 0.90
N ASN A 581 15.28 -29.27 1.01
CA ASN A 581 14.18 -28.31 0.89
C ASN A 581 13.70 -28.12 -0.57
N PHE A 582 14.36 -28.73 -1.56
CA PHE A 582 13.94 -28.69 -2.96
C PHE A 582 12.90 -29.80 -3.24
N THR A 583 13.23 -31.03 -2.86
CA THR A 583 12.28 -32.15 -2.93
C THR A 583 11.16 -31.95 -1.90
N ASN A 584 11.51 -31.62 -0.64
CA ASN A 584 10.58 -31.38 0.47
C ASN A 584 10.14 -29.90 0.56
N CYS A 585 9.69 -29.34 -0.58
CA CYS A 585 9.33 -27.93 -0.77
C CYS A 585 8.34 -27.32 0.25
N HIS A 586 7.58 -28.14 0.98
CA HIS A 586 6.70 -27.70 2.07
C HIS A 586 7.42 -26.84 3.12
N ASN A 587 8.70 -27.11 3.41
CA ASN A 587 9.49 -26.35 4.38
C ASN A 587 9.73 -24.88 3.99
N ILE A 588 9.75 -24.59 2.69
CA ILE A 588 10.02 -23.25 2.14
C ILE A 588 8.76 -22.54 1.63
N LYS A 589 7.59 -23.23 1.62
CA LYS A 589 6.30 -22.71 1.16
C LYS A 589 5.94 -21.33 1.72
N ASP A 590 6.05 -21.16 3.03
CA ASP A 590 5.71 -19.88 3.69
C ASP A 590 6.71 -18.77 3.33
N THR A 591 7.99 -19.09 3.18
CA THR A 591 9.04 -18.13 2.78
C THR A 591 8.86 -17.68 1.33
N ILE A 592 8.50 -18.61 0.42
CA ILE A 592 8.13 -18.28 -0.96
C ILE A 592 6.88 -17.40 -0.95
N ARG A 593 5.81 -17.78 -0.22
CA ARG A 593 4.55 -17.02 -0.16
C ARG A 593 4.78 -15.60 0.36
N LEU A 594 5.54 -15.46 1.45
CA LEU A 594 5.95 -14.17 2.00
C LEU A 594 6.68 -13.32 0.95
N LEU A 595 7.65 -13.89 0.23
CA LEU A 595 8.47 -13.13 -0.72
C LEU A 595 7.70 -12.72 -1.99
N VAL A 596 7.03 -13.66 -2.68
CA VAL A 596 6.47 -13.41 -4.02
C VAL A 596 4.94 -13.28 -4.08
N VAL A 597 4.20 -13.57 -3.00
CA VAL A 597 2.72 -13.48 -2.97
C VAL A 597 2.18 -12.43 -1.98
N GLU A 598 2.74 -12.32 -0.77
CA GLU A 598 2.27 -11.37 0.24
C GLU A 598 2.98 -10.01 0.08
N PRO A 599 2.32 -8.93 -0.36
CA PRO A 599 2.93 -7.60 -0.34
C PRO A 599 3.21 -7.17 1.10
N ILE A 600 4.32 -6.46 1.32
CA ILE A 600 4.47 -5.74 2.57
C ILE A 600 3.43 -4.63 2.59
N VAL A 601 2.78 -4.41 3.73
CA VAL A 601 1.98 -3.21 3.95
C VAL A 601 2.90 -1.99 3.95
N VAL A 602 3.10 -1.44 2.76
CA VAL A 602 3.46 -0.03 2.54
C VAL A 602 2.26 0.76 3.03
N VAL A 603 2.35 1.23 4.27
CA VAL A 603 1.37 2.14 4.86
C VAL A 603 1.50 3.47 4.11
N SER A 604 0.59 3.72 3.18
CA SER A 604 0.34 5.00 2.47
C SER A 604 -0.38 5.98 3.40
N SER A 605 0.18 6.19 4.61
CA SER A 605 -0.51 6.47 5.90
C SER A 605 -1.62 5.49 6.31
N GLN A 606 -2.17 4.71 5.38
CA GLN A 606 -3.29 3.78 5.58
C GLN A 606 -2.86 2.56 6.41
N GLY A 607 -2.87 2.71 7.74
CA GLY A 607 -2.88 1.60 8.70
C GLY A 607 -1.56 1.23 9.38
N ARG A 608 -1.07 2.08 10.30
CA ARG A 608 -0.19 1.65 11.41
C ARG A 608 -0.96 1.67 12.74
N SER A 609 -1.00 0.56 13.46
CA SER A 609 -1.92 0.33 14.59
C SER A 609 -1.32 0.59 15.98
N GLU A 610 -1.70 1.73 16.55
CA GLU A 610 -2.05 1.95 17.97
C GLU A 610 -1.13 1.54 19.15
N LYS A 611 0.03 0.87 18.99
CA LYS A 611 0.79 0.33 20.13
C LYS A 611 2.12 0.97 20.50
N ASP A 612 2.90 1.48 19.54
CA ASP A 612 4.23 2.06 19.82
C ASP A 612 4.31 3.53 19.41
N ASN A 613 3.61 4.39 20.16
CA ASN A 613 3.68 5.84 20.01
C ASN A 613 3.57 6.56 21.37
N ASN A 614 4.71 6.68 22.06
CA ASN A 614 4.87 7.49 23.27
C ASN A 614 6.00 8.53 23.11
N ILE A 615 6.06 9.14 21.93
CA ILE A 615 6.96 10.26 21.62
C ILE A 615 6.46 11.49 22.38
N LYS A 616 7.25 11.98 23.34
CA LYS A 616 6.94 13.24 24.06
C LYS A 616 7.17 14.44 23.15
N PHE A 617 6.10 14.94 22.54
CA PHE A 617 6.12 16.21 21.83
C PHE A 617 6.47 17.38 22.78
N ASN A 618 7.40 18.23 22.33
CA ASN A 618 7.65 19.53 22.95
C ASN A 618 6.61 20.53 22.41
N TYR A 619 6.03 21.36 23.30
CA TYR A 619 5.02 22.37 23.02
C TYR A 619 5.24 23.13 21.70
N PHE A 620 6.43 23.70 21.51
CA PHE A 620 6.77 24.51 20.33
C PHE A 620 6.61 23.72 19.01
N TYR A 621 6.99 22.44 19.02
CA TYR A 621 6.96 21.56 17.85
C TYR A 621 5.55 21.01 17.58
N LEU A 622 4.74 20.81 18.64
CA LEU A 622 3.31 20.49 18.51
C LEU A 622 2.56 21.68 17.89
N HIS A 623 2.74 22.88 18.43
CA HIS A 623 2.11 24.11 17.94
C HIS A 623 2.41 24.35 16.44
N GLN A 624 3.68 24.33 16.03
CA GLN A 624 4.06 24.51 14.63
C GLN A 624 3.43 23.47 13.69
N ARG A 625 3.40 22.19 14.09
CA ARG A 625 2.76 21.12 13.28
C ARG A 625 1.26 21.35 13.10
N LEU A 626 0.54 21.71 14.17
CA LEU A 626 -0.89 21.97 14.10
C LEU A 626 -1.23 23.18 13.21
N HIS A 627 -0.48 24.28 13.34
CA HIS A 627 -0.68 25.46 12.50
C HIS A 627 -0.34 25.20 11.03
N LEU A 628 0.66 24.38 10.72
CA LEU A 628 0.95 23.97 9.34
C LEU A 628 -0.21 23.15 8.74
N ILE A 629 -0.81 22.24 9.50
CA ILE A 629 -1.95 21.43 9.04
C ILE A 629 -3.18 22.29 8.75
N ASP A 630 -3.58 23.21 9.64
CA ASP A 630 -4.70 24.14 9.35
C ASP A 630 -4.39 25.02 8.13
N THR A 631 -3.14 25.48 8.01
CA THR A 631 -2.69 26.29 6.85
C THR A 631 -2.83 25.50 5.53
N LEU A 632 -2.36 24.25 5.46
CA LEU A 632 -2.48 23.41 4.26
C LEU A 632 -3.94 23.15 3.88
N GLN A 633 -4.80 22.84 4.86
CA GLN A 633 -6.24 22.59 4.65
C GLN A 633 -7.01 23.83 4.17
N ARG A 634 -6.60 25.02 4.61
CA ARG A 634 -7.22 26.29 4.22
C ARG A 634 -6.68 26.83 2.90
N LEU A 635 -5.50 26.38 2.48
CA LEU A 635 -4.94 26.61 1.15
C LEU A 635 -5.39 25.57 0.11
N CYS A 636 -6.23 24.59 0.48
CA CYS A 636 -6.63 23.46 -0.38
C CYS A 636 -5.43 22.67 -0.93
N LEU A 637 -4.41 22.48 -0.09
CA LEU A 637 -3.22 21.67 -0.35
C LEU A 637 -3.24 20.33 0.40
N ASP A 638 -4.23 20.11 1.27
CA ASP A 638 -4.36 18.95 2.13
C ASP A 638 -4.41 17.62 1.39
N TYR A 639 -5.09 17.52 0.24
CA TYR A 639 -5.09 16.29 -0.57
C TYR A 639 -3.74 15.96 -1.23
N LEU A 640 -2.77 16.90 -1.25
CA LEU A 640 -1.40 16.65 -1.71
C LEU A 640 -0.49 16.11 -0.60
N PHE A 641 -0.95 16.18 0.65
CA PHE A 641 -0.23 15.80 1.87
C PHE A 641 -1.11 14.99 2.82
N GLU A 642 -2.13 14.29 2.30
CA GLU A 642 -3.14 13.61 3.11
C GLU A 642 -2.51 12.53 4.00
N GLU A 643 -1.50 11.85 3.46
CA GLU A 643 -0.71 10.85 4.19
C GLU A 643 0.07 11.50 5.34
N GLU A 644 0.82 12.56 5.09
CA GLU A 644 1.58 13.28 6.11
C GLU A 644 0.67 13.91 7.18
N ILE A 645 -0.48 14.47 6.78
CA ILE A 645 -1.48 15.07 7.68
C ILE A 645 -2.10 14.00 8.58
N ASN A 646 -2.59 12.89 8.03
CA ASN A 646 -3.20 11.83 8.84
C ASN A 646 -2.16 11.15 9.75
N ASN A 647 -0.91 10.96 9.29
CA ASN A 647 0.19 10.47 10.13
C ASN A 647 0.50 11.41 11.30
N VAL A 648 0.58 12.73 11.09
CA VAL A 648 0.82 13.69 12.17
C VAL A 648 -0.38 13.78 13.11
N LEU A 649 -1.62 13.70 12.61
CA LEU A 649 -2.82 13.70 13.46
C LEU A 649 -2.90 12.45 14.36
N ALA A 650 -2.56 11.27 13.82
CA ALA A 650 -2.43 10.06 14.63
C ALA A 650 -1.36 10.21 15.73
N GLN A 651 -0.23 10.84 15.44
CA GLN A 651 0.83 11.12 16.42
C GLN A 651 0.39 12.12 17.50
N VAL A 652 -0.28 13.23 17.13
CA VAL A 652 -0.66 14.24 18.14
C VAL A 652 -1.88 13.84 18.97
N ASN A 653 -2.69 12.87 18.54
CA ASN A 653 -3.82 12.35 19.31
C ASN A 653 -3.43 11.82 20.71
N THR A 654 -2.17 11.40 20.91
CA THR A 654 -1.63 10.95 22.21
C THR A 654 -0.69 11.97 22.88
N ALA A 655 -0.57 13.19 22.34
CA ALA A 655 0.36 14.19 22.85
C ALA A 655 0.04 14.66 24.27
N ASN A 656 1.07 14.87 25.08
CA ASN A 656 0.91 15.48 26.41
C ASN A 656 0.60 16.98 26.28
N LEU A 657 -0.62 17.36 26.64
CA LEU A 657 -1.08 18.75 26.60
C LEU A 657 -0.73 19.57 27.86
N SER A 658 -0.08 18.98 28.89
CA SER A 658 0.09 19.61 30.21
C SER A 658 0.55 21.06 30.14
N ASP A 659 1.53 21.36 29.27
CA ASP A 659 2.23 22.64 29.22
C ASP A 659 1.76 23.54 28.05
N CYS A 660 0.68 23.14 27.35
CA CYS A 660 0.14 23.84 26.18
C CYS A 660 -0.85 24.95 26.55
N ASP A 661 -0.85 26.05 25.78
CA ASP A 661 -1.82 27.13 25.94
C ASP A 661 -3.22 26.82 25.35
N LEU A 662 -4.16 27.74 25.55
CA LEU A 662 -5.55 27.57 25.08
C LEU A 662 -5.63 27.55 23.54
N GLU A 663 -4.83 28.36 22.85
CA GLU A 663 -4.81 28.39 21.39
C GLU A 663 -4.41 27.03 20.81
N THR A 664 -3.31 26.45 21.33
CA THR A 664 -2.77 25.17 20.87
C THR A 664 -3.69 24.00 21.22
N VAL A 665 -4.25 23.97 22.43
CA VAL A 665 -5.20 22.90 22.84
C VAL A 665 -6.50 22.97 22.05
N ALA A 666 -7.01 24.16 21.78
CA ALA A 666 -8.22 24.31 20.97
C ALA A 666 -7.97 23.92 19.50
N LEU A 667 -6.84 24.34 18.90
CA LEU A 667 -6.46 23.96 17.55
C LEU A 667 -6.24 22.44 17.41
N TRP A 668 -5.56 21.82 18.38
CA TRP A 668 -5.39 20.37 18.51
C TRP A 668 -6.73 19.63 18.51
N PHE A 669 -7.66 20.07 19.36
CA PHE A 669 -8.98 19.46 19.51
C PHE A 669 -9.83 19.59 18.24
N TYR A 670 -9.80 20.78 17.62
CA TYR A 670 -10.50 21.04 16.35
C TYR A 670 -9.96 20.17 15.21
N LEU A 671 -8.64 20.10 15.00
CA LEU A 671 -8.05 19.33 13.91
C LEU A 671 -8.29 17.82 14.07
N LEU A 672 -8.17 17.29 15.29
CA LEU A 672 -8.48 15.88 15.56
C LEU A 672 -9.95 15.56 15.28
N ARG A 673 -10.90 16.33 15.84
CA ARG A 673 -12.32 16.09 15.57
C ARG A 673 -12.69 16.31 14.11
N LYS A 674 -12.08 17.28 13.42
CA LYS A 674 -12.23 17.51 11.97
C LYS A 674 -11.74 16.33 11.12
N HIS A 675 -10.91 15.44 11.66
CA HIS A 675 -10.47 14.21 10.97
C HIS A 675 -11.16 12.93 11.45
N GLY A 676 -12.21 13.04 12.28
CA GLY A 676 -13.01 11.90 12.78
C GLY A 676 -12.51 11.31 14.10
N TYR A 677 -11.40 11.80 14.68
CA TYR A 677 -10.89 11.29 15.94
C TYR A 677 -11.86 11.60 17.09
N ARG A 678 -12.42 10.56 17.70
CA ARG A 678 -13.27 10.65 18.90
C ARG A 678 -12.43 10.94 20.14
N VAL A 679 -11.90 12.17 20.23
CA VAL A 679 -11.19 12.69 21.40
C VAL A 679 -12.11 12.57 22.62
N ARG A 680 -11.79 11.61 23.50
CA ARG A 680 -12.53 11.35 24.75
C ARG A 680 -12.25 12.48 25.73
N VAL A 681 -13.20 13.42 25.82
CA VAL A 681 -13.21 14.46 26.84
C VAL A 681 -13.40 13.82 28.21
N SER A 682 -12.30 13.62 28.95
CA SER A 682 -12.39 13.86 30.39
C SER A 682 -12.61 15.36 30.59
N SER A 683 -13.27 15.75 31.68
CA SER A 683 -13.61 17.15 31.99
C SER A 683 -12.41 18.11 31.93
N ASP A 684 -11.20 17.59 32.07
CA ASP A 684 -10.09 18.29 32.67
C ASP A 684 -9.26 19.09 31.64
N VAL A 685 -9.34 18.70 30.36
CA VAL A 685 -8.59 19.33 29.24
C VAL A 685 -8.95 20.80 29.08
N PHE A 686 -10.24 21.14 29.16
CA PHE A 686 -10.74 22.51 29.05
C PHE A 686 -11.06 23.16 30.41
N VAL A 687 -11.34 22.40 31.48
CA VAL A 687 -11.59 22.97 32.83
C VAL A 687 -10.40 23.79 33.34
N ARG A 688 -9.16 23.37 33.04
CA ARG A 688 -7.95 24.09 33.48
C ARG A 688 -7.80 25.51 32.91
N PHE A 689 -8.55 25.85 31.87
CA PHE A 689 -8.59 27.18 31.26
C PHE A 689 -9.78 28.01 31.78
N LYS A 690 -10.26 27.73 32.99
CA LYS A 690 -11.29 28.51 33.69
C LYS A 690 -10.73 29.19 34.95
N ASP A 691 -11.34 30.29 35.34
CA ASP A 691 -11.12 30.97 36.62
C ASP A 691 -11.89 30.30 37.79
N GLU A 692 -11.74 30.85 39.00
CA GLU A 692 -12.40 30.34 40.22
C GLU A 692 -13.94 30.49 40.16
N GLU A 693 -14.43 31.45 39.35
CA GLU A 693 -15.83 31.66 39.00
C GLU A 693 -16.37 30.71 37.90
N GLY A 694 -15.49 29.92 37.26
CA GLY A 694 -15.85 28.92 36.24
C GLY A 694 -16.01 29.48 34.81
N MET A 695 -15.56 30.71 34.57
CA MET A 695 -15.54 31.38 33.26
C MET A 695 -14.21 31.10 32.54
N PHE A 696 -14.23 31.04 31.20
CA PHE A 696 -13.02 30.75 30.43
C PHE A 696 -12.02 31.92 30.40
N LEU A 697 -10.75 31.61 30.54
CA LEU A 697 -9.62 32.53 30.45
C LEU A 697 -9.02 32.51 29.05
N ALA A 698 -9.25 33.59 28.30
CA ALA A 698 -8.64 33.83 26.99
C ALA A 698 -7.81 35.12 27.04
N HIS A 699 -6.61 35.08 26.48
CA HIS A 699 -5.63 36.16 26.50
C HIS A 699 -5.51 36.90 25.15
N SER A 700 -5.90 36.26 24.05
CA SER A 700 -5.98 36.90 22.73
C SER A 700 -7.30 36.62 21.99
N PRO A 701 -7.62 37.39 20.92
CA PRO A 701 -8.75 37.09 20.04
C PRO A 701 -8.58 35.78 19.24
N MET A 702 -7.35 35.27 19.14
CA MET A 702 -7.04 34.01 18.45
C MET A 702 -7.40 32.79 19.31
N ASP A 703 -7.15 32.85 20.63
CA ASP A 703 -7.59 31.83 21.60
C ASP A 703 -9.11 31.69 21.54
N LEU A 704 -9.82 32.82 21.52
CA LEU A 704 -11.29 32.88 21.39
C LEU A 704 -11.76 32.27 20.07
N LEU A 705 -11.07 32.55 18.97
CA LEU A 705 -11.40 32.04 17.64
C LEU A 705 -11.23 30.52 17.58
N ASN A 706 -10.09 30.00 18.04
CA ASN A 706 -9.79 28.57 18.05
C ASN A 706 -10.69 27.82 19.04
N LEU A 707 -10.97 28.39 20.22
CA LEU A 707 -11.92 27.81 21.19
C LEU A 707 -13.34 27.73 20.60
N TYR A 708 -13.79 28.75 19.87
CA TYR A 708 -15.12 28.73 19.24
C TYR A 708 -15.20 27.67 18.12
N ASN A 709 -14.15 27.56 17.30
CA ASN A 709 -14.03 26.52 16.28
C ASN A 709 -14.03 25.11 16.91
N ALA A 710 -13.22 24.88 17.94
CA ALA A 710 -13.17 23.62 18.70
C ALA A 710 -14.53 23.24 19.31
N ALA A 711 -15.20 24.19 19.96
CA ALA A 711 -16.49 24.00 20.60
C ALA A 711 -17.65 23.75 19.60
N SER A 712 -17.49 24.09 18.32
CA SER A 712 -18.50 23.79 17.30
C SER A 712 -18.57 22.31 16.88
N LEU A 713 -17.52 21.53 17.15
CA LEU A 713 -17.46 20.07 16.93
C LEU A 713 -17.93 19.27 18.16
N ARG A 714 -18.86 19.83 18.93
CA ARG A 714 -19.46 19.22 20.13
C ARG A 714 -20.60 18.24 19.79
N THR A 715 -20.79 17.27 20.66
CA THR A 715 -21.84 16.24 20.61
C THR A 715 -22.77 16.35 21.82
N HIS A 716 -23.84 15.57 21.83
CA HIS A 716 -24.83 15.57 22.91
C HIS A 716 -24.21 15.21 24.27
N GLY A 717 -24.41 16.07 25.26
CA GLY A 717 -23.94 15.89 26.64
C GLY A 717 -22.61 16.57 26.98
N GLU A 718 -21.92 17.18 26.00
CA GLU A 718 -20.61 17.82 26.22
C GLU A 718 -20.74 19.26 26.76
N ILE A 719 -21.30 19.39 27.98
CA ILE A 719 -21.66 20.66 28.63
C ILE A 719 -20.55 21.73 28.56
N ILE A 720 -19.30 21.35 28.80
CA ILE A 720 -18.16 22.29 28.76
C ILE A 720 -17.93 22.90 27.36
N LEU A 721 -18.31 22.20 26.29
CA LEU A 721 -18.22 22.73 24.92
C LEU A 721 -19.45 23.59 24.57
N ASP A 722 -20.64 23.27 25.07
CA ASP A 722 -21.79 24.20 24.98
C ASP A 722 -21.47 25.53 25.71
N GLU A 723 -20.87 25.47 26.91
CA GLU A 723 -20.37 26.64 27.65
C GLU A 723 -19.27 27.39 26.90
N ALA A 724 -18.27 26.69 26.35
CA ALA A 724 -17.18 27.28 25.58
C ALA A 724 -17.68 28.00 24.32
N ALA A 725 -18.65 27.40 23.60
CA ALA A 725 -19.25 28.01 22.42
C ALA A 725 -19.99 29.31 22.76
N LEU A 726 -20.79 29.31 23.83
CA LEU A 726 -21.53 30.49 24.30
C LEU A 726 -20.58 31.61 24.79
N PHE A 727 -19.53 31.24 25.55
CA PHE A 727 -18.52 32.18 26.01
C PHE A 727 -17.75 32.81 24.84
N ALA A 728 -17.15 31.97 24.00
CA ALA A 728 -16.24 32.42 22.96
C ALA A 728 -16.98 33.28 21.93
N ARG A 729 -18.19 32.89 21.52
CA ARG A 729 -19.06 33.69 20.65
C ARG A 729 -19.29 35.10 21.22
N LYS A 730 -19.76 35.20 22.47
CA LYS A 730 -20.06 36.49 23.13
C LYS A 730 -18.83 37.39 23.23
N CYS A 731 -17.67 36.81 23.53
CA CYS A 731 -16.40 37.53 23.60
C CYS A 731 -15.91 37.98 22.22
N LEU A 732 -16.06 37.15 21.17
CA LEU A 732 -15.77 37.51 19.79
C LEU A 732 -16.68 38.63 19.26
N GLU A 733 -17.99 38.55 19.51
CA GLU A 733 -18.97 39.60 19.17
C GLU A 733 -18.63 40.94 19.85
N THR A 734 -18.14 40.90 21.09
CA THR A 734 -17.70 42.09 21.86
C THR A 734 -16.34 42.62 21.38
N THR A 735 -15.46 41.74 20.90
CA THR A 735 -14.07 42.07 20.50
C THR A 735 -13.97 42.55 19.05
N LEU A 736 -14.85 42.08 18.16
CA LEU A 736 -14.86 42.41 16.72
C LEU A 736 -14.78 43.93 16.41
N PRO A 737 -15.48 44.85 17.11
CA PRO A 737 -15.36 46.29 16.87
C PRO A 737 -13.98 46.91 17.17
N HIS A 738 -13.11 46.17 17.87
CA HIS A 738 -11.81 46.63 18.33
C HIS A 738 -10.62 46.02 17.55
N VAL A 739 -10.85 44.95 16.78
CA VAL A 739 -9.85 44.30 15.92
C VAL A 739 -9.86 44.92 14.51
N LYS A 740 -8.75 44.81 13.77
CA LYS A 740 -8.61 45.30 12.38
C LYS A 740 -7.88 44.28 11.51
N GLY A 741 -7.87 44.51 10.19
CA GLY A 741 -7.13 43.68 9.24
C GLY A 741 -7.73 42.28 9.01
N SER A 742 -6.87 41.34 8.63
CA SER A 742 -7.19 39.92 8.38
C SER A 742 -7.97 39.28 9.53
N LEU A 743 -7.52 39.47 10.78
CA LEU A 743 -8.15 38.87 11.97
C LEU A 743 -9.57 39.40 12.22
N ALA A 744 -9.87 40.66 11.92
CA ALA A 744 -11.24 41.19 12.03
C ALA A 744 -12.17 40.56 10.97
N ARG A 745 -11.66 40.33 9.75
CA ARG A 745 -12.39 39.60 8.70
C ARG A 745 -12.66 38.16 9.16
N GLU A 746 -11.65 37.49 9.71
CA GLU A 746 -11.75 36.12 10.21
C GLU A 746 -12.80 35.95 11.32
N ILE A 747 -12.74 36.79 12.35
CA ILE A 747 -13.71 36.79 13.46
C ILE A 747 -15.13 37.02 12.93
N LYS A 748 -15.29 37.96 11.99
CA LYS A 748 -16.58 38.19 11.34
C LYS A 748 -17.06 36.94 10.57
N CYS A 749 -16.20 36.31 9.77
CA CYS A 749 -16.58 35.13 9.01
C CYS A 749 -16.96 33.95 9.93
N THR A 750 -16.25 33.70 11.03
CA THR A 750 -16.60 32.62 11.98
C THR A 750 -17.93 32.86 12.70
N LEU A 751 -18.27 34.12 12.97
CA LEU A 751 -19.57 34.50 13.55
C LEU A 751 -20.74 34.41 12.54
N GLU A 752 -20.45 34.34 11.22
CA GLU A 752 -21.44 34.13 10.16
C GLU A 752 -21.55 32.63 9.76
N ILE A 753 -20.43 31.93 9.59
CA ILE A 753 -20.32 30.46 9.43
C ILE A 753 -19.05 29.97 10.15
N LEU A 754 -19.25 29.05 11.10
CA LEU A 754 -18.19 28.40 11.88
C LEU A 754 -17.14 27.70 11.00
N LEU A 755 -15.84 27.81 11.33
CA LEU A 755 -14.75 27.35 10.46
C LEU A 755 -14.86 25.88 9.99
N PRO A 756 -15.26 24.89 10.81
CA PRO A 756 -15.42 23.51 10.32
C PRO A 756 -16.56 23.36 9.30
N ARG A 757 -17.54 24.28 9.32
CA ARG A 757 -18.72 24.26 8.45
C ARG A 757 -18.51 25.03 7.14
N ARG A 758 -17.54 25.96 7.09
CA ARG A 758 -17.15 26.65 5.85
C ARG A 758 -16.57 25.67 4.84
N VAL A 759 -16.65 25.99 3.55
CA VAL A 759 -16.10 25.21 2.43
C VAL A 759 -14.73 25.77 2.04
N SER A 760 -13.65 25.02 2.25
CA SER A 760 -12.27 25.49 2.10
C SER A 760 -11.99 26.12 0.73
N ILE A 761 -12.44 25.48 -0.36
CA ILE A 761 -12.14 25.92 -1.72
C ILE A 761 -12.72 27.32 -2.03
N TYR A 762 -13.89 27.66 -1.48
CA TYR A 762 -14.52 28.98 -1.66
C TYR A 762 -13.75 30.12 -0.98
N GLU A 763 -12.99 29.82 0.10
CA GLU A 763 -12.17 30.81 0.82
C GLU A 763 -10.69 30.78 0.43
N SER A 764 -10.21 29.68 -0.19
CA SER A 764 -8.82 29.40 -0.52
C SER A 764 -8.06 30.58 -1.12
N LYS A 765 -8.63 31.27 -2.12
CA LYS A 765 -7.97 32.42 -2.77
C LYS A 765 -7.84 33.64 -1.86
N TYR A 766 -8.85 33.92 -1.04
CA TYR A 766 -8.77 34.97 -0.03
C TYR A 766 -7.78 34.63 1.09
N TYR A 767 -7.61 33.34 1.40
CA TYR A 767 -6.61 32.87 2.35
C TYR A 767 -5.19 32.94 1.79
N ILE A 768 -4.96 32.58 0.52
CA ILE A 768 -3.66 32.79 -0.18
C ILE A 768 -3.24 34.26 -0.09
N SER A 769 -4.12 35.21 -0.46
CA SER A 769 -3.81 36.64 -0.37
C SER A 769 -3.61 37.13 1.07
N ARG A 770 -4.23 36.49 2.07
CA ARG A 770 -3.94 36.74 3.49
C ARG A 770 -2.54 36.25 3.86
N CYS A 771 -2.12 35.05 3.42
CA CYS A 771 -0.78 34.53 3.65
C CYS A 771 0.31 35.39 2.97
N GLU A 772 -0.01 36.09 1.88
CA GLU A 772 0.89 37.10 1.28
C GLU A 772 1.00 38.40 2.08
N GLU A 773 -0.03 38.76 2.86
CA GLU A 773 0.01 39.90 3.81
C GLU A 773 0.71 39.53 5.15
N GLU A 774 0.79 38.25 5.50
CA GLU A 774 1.25 37.75 6.80
C GLU A 774 2.60 37.01 6.69
N VAL A 775 3.69 37.68 7.11
CA VAL A 775 5.12 37.27 7.02
C VAL A 775 5.50 36.04 7.89
N VAL A 776 4.55 35.14 8.15
CA VAL A 776 4.67 33.97 9.03
C VAL A 776 4.51 32.65 8.25
N VAL A 777 3.94 32.69 7.04
CA VAL A 777 3.77 31.52 6.16
C VAL A 777 4.95 31.39 5.19
N ASP A 778 5.42 30.16 4.96
CA ASP A 778 6.55 29.88 4.08
C ASP A 778 6.23 30.22 2.61
N GLU A 779 7.18 30.87 1.92
CA GLU A 779 7.02 31.29 0.53
C GLU A 779 6.81 30.10 -0.43
N VAL A 780 7.39 28.93 -0.13
CA VAL A 780 7.20 27.69 -0.90
C VAL A 780 5.75 27.22 -0.81
N VAL A 781 5.14 27.31 0.38
CA VAL A 781 3.74 26.93 0.61
C VAL A 781 2.79 27.87 -0.13
N ILE A 782 3.06 29.18 -0.11
CA ILE A 782 2.28 30.19 -0.87
C ILE A 782 2.42 29.95 -2.39
N ARG A 783 3.64 29.73 -2.90
CA ARG A 783 3.89 29.42 -4.32
C ARG A 783 3.19 28.13 -4.75
N LEU A 784 3.20 27.09 -3.91
CA LEU A 784 2.51 25.83 -4.17
C LEU A 784 0.98 26.03 -4.20
N ALA A 785 0.41 26.79 -3.26
CA ALA A 785 -1.01 27.12 -3.23
C ALA A 785 -1.48 27.85 -4.50
N LYS A 786 -0.70 28.82 -4.99
CA LYS A 786 -0.97 29.52 -6.26
C LYS A 786 -0.94 28.58 -7.47
N LEU A 787 0.12 27.77 -7.58
CA LEU A 787 0.25 26.77 -8.65
C LEU A 787 -0.94 25.79 -8.62
N ASN A 788 -1.30 25.30 -7.43
CA ASN A 788 -2.40 24.37 -7.26
C ASN A 788 -3.74 24.98 -7.65
N SER A 789 -4.01 26.21 -7.21
CA SER A 789 -5.24 26.93 -7.56
C SER A 789 -5.37 27.19 -9.07
N ASN A 790 -4.25 27.45 -9.77
CA ASN A 790 -4.23 27.59 -11.23
C ASN A 790 -4.45 26.23 -11.96
N ILE A 791 -3.93 25.11 -11.44
CA ILE A 791 -4.21 23.75 -11.95
C ILE A 791 -5.70 23.42 -11.77
N ILE A 792 -6.23 23.63 -10.56
CA ILE A 792 -7.64 23.41 -10.22
C ILE A 792 -8.57 24.25 -11.12
N GLN A 793 -8.25 25.54 -11.32
CA GLN A 793 -8.98 26.41 -12.25
C GLN A 793 -8.98 25.89 -13.69
N PHE A 794 -7.86 25.35 -14.19
CA PHE A 794 -7.80 24.77 -15.53
C PHE A 794 -8.74 23.56 -15.68
N HIS A 795 -8.82 22.69 -14.66
CA HIS A 795 -9.81 21.62 -14.61
C HIS A 795 -11.25 22.17 -14.63
N TYR A 796 -11.55 23.19 -13.82
CA TYR A 796 -12.89 23.80 -13.78
C TYR A 796 -13.31 24.39 -15.14
N GLN A 797 -12.39 25.10 -15.81
CA GLN A 797 -12.62 25.63 -17.15
C GLN A 797 -12.74 24.56 -18.24
N ARG A 798 -12.33 23.31 -17.98
CA ARG A 798 -12.52 22.16 -18.88
C ARG A 798 -13.86 21.48 -18.60
N GLU A 799 -14.17 21.22 -17.33
CA GLU A 799 -15.42 20.60 -16.87
C GLU A 799 -16.64 21.45 -17.26
N LEU A 800 -16.62 22.76 -17.01
CA LEU A 800 -17.68 23.68 -17.44
C LEU A 800 -17.88 23.73 -18.96
N LYS A 801 -16.84 23.48 -19.77
CA LYS A 801 -16.98 23.39 -21.25
C LYS A 801 -17.66 22.11 -21.71
N ILE A 802 -17.73 21.07 -20.88
CA ILE A 802 -18.49 19.84 -21.14
C ILE A 802 -19.94 20.08 -20.69
N ILE A 803 -20.11 20.50 -19.44
CA ILE A 803 -21.41 20.74 -18.80
C ILE A 803 -22.23 21.79 -19.57
N ALA A 804 -21.63 22.91 -19.97
CA ALA A 804 -22.33 23.97 -20.72
C ALA A 804 -22.65 23.58 -22.18
N ARG A 805 -22.05 22.52 -22.73
CA ARG A 805 -22.53 21.92 -24.00
C ARG A 805 -23.76 21.08 -23.73
N TRP A 806 -23.66 20.11 -22.82
CA TRP A 806 -24.78 19.25 -22.43
C TRP A 806 -26.04 20.08 -22.09
N TRP A 807 -25.92 21.08 -21.23
CA TRP A 807 -27.02 21.97 -20.84
C TRP A 807 -27.58 22.77 -22.02
N LYS A 808 -26.73 23.22 -22.95
CA LYS A 808 -27.18 23.89 -24.17
C LYS A 808 -27.88 22.91 -25.13
N ASP A 809 -27.44 21.65 -25.17
CA ASP A 809 -28.06 20.59 -25.97
C ASP A 809 -29.41 20.12 -25.35
N LEU A 810 -29.76 20.57 -24.13
CA LEU A 810 -31.11 20.50 -23.56
C LEU A 810 -32.03 21.66 -23.99
N ASP A 811 -31.49 22.76 -24.53
CA ASP A 811 -32.25 23.92 -25.05
C ASP A 811 -33.41 24.35 -24.13
N ILE A 812 -33.06 24.59 -22.85
CA ILE A 812 -34.00 24.86 -21.75
C ILE A 812 -34.90 26.07 -22.05
N GLU A 813 -34.31 27.18 -22.52
CA GLU A 813 -35.03 28.43 -22.82
C GLU A 813 -36.19 28.21 -23.83
N SER A 814 -36.00 27.32 -24.82
CA SER A 814 -36.99 27.07 -25.87
C SER A 814 -38.00 25.98 -25.51
N ASN A 815 -37.57 24.90 -24.83
CA ASN A 815 -38.37 23.68 -24.65
C ASN A 815 -38.91 23.49 -23.23
N LEU A 816 -38.24 24.08 -22.23
CA LEU A 816 -38.55 23.96 -20.80
C LEU A 816 -38.57 25.35 -20.11
N PRO A 817 -39.37 26.32 -20.62
CA PRO A 817 -39.30 27.73 -20.21
C PRO A 817 -39.78 28.02 -18.77
N PHE A 818 -40.19 26.99 -18.03
CA PHE A 818 -40.50 27.06 -16.60
C PHE A 818 -39.28 26.76 -15.71
N ALA A 819 -38.21 26.17 -16.25
CA ALA A 819 -37.09 25.65 -15.48
C ALA A 819 -36.00 26.70 -15.24
N ARG A 820 -35.32 26.61 -14.09
CA ARG A 820 -34.26 27.52 -13.65
C ARG A 820 -32.96 27.29 -14.43
N ASP A 821 -32.54 28.27 -15.23
CA ASP A 821 -31.17 28.29 -15.78
C ASP A 821 -30.16 28.63 -14.67
N ARG A 822 -29.58 27.59 -14.08
CA ARG A 822 -28.67 27.64 -12.91
C ARG A 822 -27.48 26.68 -13.04
N ILE A 823 -27.08 26.31 -14.26
CA ILE A 823 -26.09 25.25 -14.44
C ILE A 823 -24.69 25.59 -13.88
N VAL A 824 -24.32 26.89 -13.83
CA VAL A 824 -23.05 27.34 -13.27
C VAL A 824 -23.09 27.27 -11.74
N GLU A 825 -24.21 27.60 -11.14
CA GLU A 825 -24.49 27.46 -9.72
C GLU A 825 -24.55 25.98 -9.30
N CYS A 826 -25.20 25.12 -10.10
CA CYS A 826 -25.17 23.67 -9.94
C CYS A 826 -23.73 23.13 -9.93
N TYR A 827 -22.90 23.52 -10.90
CA TYR A 827 -21.49 23.13 -10.91
C TYR A 827 -20.71 23.66 -9.70
N TRP A 828 -20.99 24.90 -9.30
CA TRP A 828 -20.35 25.53 -8.15
C TRP A 828 -20.61 24.80 -6.83
N TRP A 829 -21.85 24.31 -6.61
CA TRP A 829 -22.14 23.42 -5.47
C TRP A 829 -21.17 22.23 -5.46
N MET A 830 -20.95 21.58 -6.62
CA MET A 830 -20.14 20.36 -6.70
C MET A 830 -18.66 20.60 -6.37
N LEU A 831 -18.14 21.80 -6.65
CA LEU A 831 -16.81 22.22 -6.21
C LEU A 831 -16.65 22.15 -4.69
N GLY A 832 -17.72 22.46 -3.95
CA GLY A 832 -17.74 22.39 -2.49
C GLY A 832 -17.79 20.97 -1.92
N VAL A 833 -18.24 19.99 -2.73
CA VAL A 833 -18.29 18.57 -2.36
C VAL A 833 -16.90 17.92 -2.49
N TYR A 834 -16.22 18.16 -3.62
CA TYR A 834 -14.80 17.85 -3.83
C TYR A 834 -14.17 18.74 -4.90
N PHE A 835 -13.06 19.39 -4.53
CA PHE A 835 -12.30 20.32 -5.37
C PHE A 835 -11.08 19.65 -6.04
N GLU A 836 -10.67 18.48 -5.56
CA GLU A 836 -9.46 17.77 -5.95
C GLU A 836 -9.46 17.42 -7.46
N PRO A 837 -8.34 17.59 -8.20
CA PRO A 837 -8.31 17.40 -9.66
C PRO A 837 -8.69 15.99 -10.16
N CYS A 838 -8.44 14.95 -9.36
CA CYS A 838 -8.74 13.55 -9.70
C CYS A 838 -10.24 13.29 -9.92
N TYR A 839 -11.12 13.85 -9.08
CA TYR A 839 -12.57 13.63 -9.15
C TYR A 839 -13.28 14.47 -10.23
N SER A 840 -12.56 14.88 -11.29
CA SER A 840 -13.06 15.68 -12.42
C SER A 840 -14.32 15.11 -13.07
N ARG A 841 -14.33 13.79 -13.29
CA ARG A 841 -15.46 13.04 -13.89
C ARG A 841 -16.65 12.95 -12.93
N GLY A 842 -16.39 12.78 -11.64
CA GLY A 842 -17.40 12.82 -10.59
C GLY A 842 -18.12 14.17 -10.55
N ARG A 843 -17.39 15.30 -10.59
CA ARG A 843 -17.99 16.64 -10.57
C ARG A 843 -18.94 16.87 -11.74
N VAL A 844 -18.58 16.41 -12.94
CA VAL A 844 -19.45 16.51 -14.13
C VAL A 844 -20.74 15.71 -13.93
N ILE A 845 -20.64 14.45 -13.52
CA ILE A 845 -21.81 13.58 -13.29
C ILE A 845 -22.70 14.15 -12.17
N LEU A 846 -22.11 14.55 -11.04
CA LEU A 846 -22.84 15.10 -9.91
C LEU A 846 -23.54 16.41 -10.27
N THR A 847 -22.92 17.25 -11.12
CA THR A 847 -23.55 18.47 -11.68
C THR A 847 -24.77 18.15 -12.53
N MET A 848 -24.68 17.12 -13.38
CA MET A 848 -25.82 16.65 -14.18
C MET A 848 -26.96 16.14 -13.29
N VAL A 849 -26.63 15.43 -12.20
CA VAL A 849 -27.61 14.92 -11.24
C VAL A 849 -28.30 16.06 -10.49
N ILE A 850 -27.58 17.04 -9.90
CA ILE A 850 -28.24 18.17 -9.22
C ILE A 850 -29.11 18.99 -10.18
N ALA A 851 -28.65 19.22 -11.42
CA ALA A 851 -29.43 19.94 -12.42
C ALA A 851 -30.72 19.19 -12.83
N ILE A 852 -30.69 17.85 -12.87
CA ILE A 852 -31.88 17.00 -13.05
C ILE A 852 -32.82 17.08 -11.84
N VAL A 853 -32.28 17.06 -10.61
CA VAL A 853 -33.07 17.24 -9.37
C VAL A 853 -33.77 18.60 -9.37
N THR A 854 -33.07 19.68 -9.74
CA THR A 854 -33.67 21.03 -9.87
C THR A 854 -34.73 21.09 -10.97
N LEU A 855 -34.52 20.45 -12.13
CA LEU A 855 -35.54 20.37 -13.17
C LEU A 855 -36.79 19.61 -12.71
N PHE A 856 -36.64 18.56 -11.91
CA PHE A 856 -37.78 17.87 -11.32
C PHE A 856 -38.49 18.73 -10.27
N ASP A 857 -37.76 19.42 -9.40
CA ASP A 857 -38.32 20.39 -8.45
C ASP A 857 -39.15 21.48 -9.18
N ASP A 858 -38.63 22.03 -10.29
CA ASP A 858 -39.36 22.98 -11.16
C ASP A 858 -40.65 22.37 -11.76
N ILE A 859 -40.60 21.11 -12.20
CA ILE A 859 -41.77 20.41 -12.76
C ILE A 859 -42.86 20.24 -11.71
N TYR A 860 -42.54 19.70 -10.53
CA TYR A 860 -43.54 19.40 -9.50
C TYR A 860 -44.03 20.64 -8.73
N ASN A 861 -43.17 21.63 -8.48
CA ASN A 861 -43.55 22.80 -7.68
C ASN A 861 -44.14 23.94 -8.51
N SER A 862 -43.76 24.10 -9.78
CA SER A 862 -44.03 25.32 -10.56
C SER A 862 -44.75 25.11 -11.89
N TYR A 863 -44.87 23.89 -12.42
CA TYR A 863 -45.40 23.66 -13.77
C TYR A 863 -46.53 22.64 -13.89
N GLY A 864 -46.33 21.41 -13.40
CA GLY A 864 -47.27 20.31 -13.62
C GLY A 864 -48.49 20.36 -12.71
N THR A 865 -49.65 19.97 -13.24
CA THR A 865 -50.82 19.66 -12.40
C THR A 865 -50.65 18.29 -11.73
N ALA A 866 -51.41 18.02 -10.66
CA ALA A 866 -51.28 16.76 -9.91
C ALA A 866 -51.51 15.49 -10.77
N GLU A 867 -52.40 15.55 -11.78
CA GLU A 867 -52.64 14.45 -12.72
C GLU A 867 -51.43 14.23 -13.65
N GLU A 868 -50.87 15.31 -14.20
CA GLU A 868 -49.65 15.25 -15.04
C GLU A 868 -48.42 14.79 -14.22
N CYS A 869 -48.28 15.28 -12.99
CA CYS A 869 -47.25 14.86 -12.05
C CYS A 869 -47.36 13.37 -11.67
N GLU A 870 -48.58 12.83 -11.52
CA GLU A 870 -48.77 11.39 -11.31
C GLU A 870 -48.40 10.57 -12.56
N ILE A 871 -48.73 11.03 -13.77
CA ILE A 871 -48.33 10.37 -15.02
C ILE A 871 -46.81 10.42 -15.21
N PHE A 872 -46.19 11.56 -14.92
CA PHE A 872 -44.73 11.76 -14.97
C PHE A 872 -44.00 10.88 -13.96
N THR A 873 -44.54 10.76 -12.73
CA THR A 873 -44.05 9.80 -11.72
C THR A 873 -44.03 8.38 -12.29
N LYS A 874 -45.17 7.93 -12.84
CA LYS A 874 -45.33 6.56 -13.36
C LYS A 874 -44.34 6.24 -14.49
N CYS A 875 -44.09 7.18 -15.41
CA CYS A 875 -43.13 6.99 -16.50
C CYS A 875 -41.69 6.78 -15.97
N ILE A 876 -41.32 7.43 -14.87
CA ILE A 876 -40.03 7.25 -14.21
C ILE A 876 -40.01 5.94 -13.38
N GLU A 877 -41.09 5.60 -12.67
CA GLU A 877 -41.22 4.34 -11.94
C GLU A 877 -41.15 3.11 -12.85
N SER A 878 -41.78 3.15 -14.04
CA SER A 878 -41.71 2.07 -15.03
C SER A 878 -40.44 2.12 -15.88
N TRP A 879 -39.65 3.20 -15.78
CA TRP A 879 -38.51 3.50 -16.65
C TRP A 879 -38.87 3.42 -18.15
N ASP A 880 -40.09 3.86 -18.50
CA ASP A 880 -40.68 3.70 -19.83
C ASP A 880 -41.42 4.97 -20.28
N THR A 881 -41.30 5.28 -21.57
CA THR A 881 -41.93 6.44 -22.21
C THR A 881 -43.20 6.10 -23.00
N THR A 882 -43.62 4.84 -23.10
CA THR A 882 -44.85 4.46 -23.83
C THR A 882 -46.12 5.13 -23.27
N ALA A 883 -46.18 5.38 -21.96
CA ALA A 883 -47.31 6.02 -21.27
C ALA A 883 -47.37 7.55 -21.41
N THR A 884 -46.46 8.18 -22.16
CA THR A 884 -46.29 9.64 -22.15
C THR A 884 -47.36 10.44 -22.93
N ASN A 885 -48.27 9.80 -23.67
CA ASN A 885 -49.20 10.48 -24.60
C ASN A 885 -49.96 11.66 -23.97
N ASP A 886 -50.41 11.50 -22.73
CA ASP A 886 -51.29 12.43 -22.02
C ASP A 886 -50.52 13.56 -21.28
N LEU A 887 -49.18 13.61 -21.39
CA LEU A 887 -48.36 14.70 -20.83
C LEU A 887 -48.21 15.89 -21.81
N PRO A 888 -47.96 17.11 -21.29
CA PRO A 888 -47.48 18.24 -22.09
C PRO A 888 -46.20 17.92 -22.88
N GLU A 889 -46.03 18.51 -24.06
CA GLU A 889 -44.84 18.29 -24.92
C GLU A 889 -43.52 18.70 -24.23
N SER A 890 -43.56 19.68 -23.33
CA SER A 890 -42.45 20.07 -22.45
C SER A 890 -42.09 18.95 -21.46
N MET A 891 -43.06 18.34 -20.78
CA MET A 891 -42.83 17.21 -19.88
C MET A 891 -42.38 15.95 -20.65
N LYS A 892 -42.93 15.70 -21.84
CA LYS A 892 -42.43 14.66 -22.78
C LYS A 892 -40.99 14.92 -23.23
N TYR A 893 -40.61 16.19 -23.41
CA TYR A 893 -39.24 16.58 -23.73
C TYR A 893 -38.31 16.37 -22.54
N ALA A 894 -38.71 16.80 -21.33
CA ALA A 894 -37.98 16.59 -20.09
C ALA A 894 -37.72 15.10 -19.81
N LEU A 895 -38.73 14.22 -19.95
CA LEU A 895 -38.55 12.77 -19.78
C LEU A 895 -37.54 12.19 -20.78
N ARG A 896 -37.66 12.51 -22.07
CA ARG A 896 -36.69 12.05 -23.08
C ARG A 896 -35.28 12.52 -22.76
N LYS A 897 -35.10 13.81 -22.45
CA LYS A 897 -33.80 14.39 -22.09
C LYS A 897 -33.23 13.87 -20.77
N PHE A 898 -34.08 13.50 -19.82
CA PHE A 898 -33.69 12.77 -18.61
C PHE A 898 -33.09 11.41 -18.97
N PHE A 899 -33.80 10.58 -19.74
CA PHE A 899 -33.28 9.27 -20.18
C PHE A 899 -32.01 9.40 -21.05
N ASP A 900 -31.95 10.37 -21.96
CA ASP A 900 -30.75 10.70 -22.75
C ASP A 900 -29.55 11.07 -21.85
N SER A 901 -29.80 11.83 -20.77
CA SER A 901 -28.76 12.25 -19.82
C SER A 901 -28.30 11.10 -18.94
N TYR A 902 -29.20 10.19 -18.55
CA TYR A 902 -28.84 8.94 -17.86
C TYR A 902 -28.02 8.02 -18.76
N GLN A 903 -28.38 7.92 -20.04
CA GLN A 903 -27.57 7.18 -21.02
C GLN A 903 -26.20 7.84 -21.25
N THR A 904 -26.12 9.16 -21.17
CA THR A 904 -24.86 9.92 -21.25
C THR A 904 -23.98 9.64 -20.02
N ILE A 905 -24.55 9.64 -18.82
CA ILE A 905 -23.85 9.28 -17.57
C ILE A 905 -23.37 7.81 -17.63
N GLU A 906 -24.17 6.88 -18.14
CA GLU A 906 -23.74 5.48 -18.36
C GLU A 906 -22.56 5.39 -19.35
N ASN A 907 -22.62 6.13 -20.46
CA ASN A 907 -21.55 6.13 -21.47
C ASN A 907 -20.24 6.69 -20.91
N GLU A 908 -20.29 7.77 -20.13
CA GLU A 908 -19.13 8.34 -19.41
C GLU A 908 -18.58 7.38 -18.33
N LEU A 909 -19.38 6.45 -17.81
CA LEU A 909 -18.96 5.46 -16.83
C LEU A 909 -18.39 4.17 -17.45
N ALA A 910 -18.82 3.78 -18.66
CA ALA A 910 -18.77 2.41 -19.22
C ALA A 910 -17.41 1.64 -19.28
N HIS A 911 -16.27 2.28 -19.00
CA HIS A 911 -14.95 1.73 -19.32
C HIS A 911 -14.15 1.11 -18.17
N GLU A 912 -14.45 1.42 -16.90
CA GLU A 912 -13.79 0.84 -15.73
C GLU A 912 -14.80 0.06 -14.87
N GLU A 913 -14.50 -1.20 -14.55
CA GLU A 913 -15.32 -2.04 -13.64
C GLU A 913 -16.82 -2.18 -13.97
N ARG A 914 -17.13 -2.89 -15.05
CA ARG A 914 -18.51 -3.25 -15.48
C ARG A 914 -19.42 -3.80 -14.38
N TYR A 915 -18.87 -4.42 -13.32
CA TYR A 915 -19.66 -4.90 -12.18
C TYR A 915 -20.23 -3.76 -11.31
N ARG A 916 -19.42 -2.77 -10.94
CA ARG A 916 -19.86 -1.64 -10.09
C ARG A 916 -20.84 -0.73 -10.85
N ILE A 917 -20.58 -0.48 -12.14
CA ILE A 917 -21.46 0.30 -13.03
C ILE A 917 -22.88 -0.31 -13.07
N SER A 918 -22.99 -1.64 -13.23
CA SER A 918 -24.28 -2.34 -13.29
C SER A 918 -25.12 -2.14 -12.04
N TYR A 919 -24.49 -2.18 -10.86
CA TYR A 919 -25.17 -1.99 -9.59
C TYR A 919 -25.55 -0.51 -9.36
N LEU A 920 -24.60 0.41 -9.57
CA LEU A 920 -24.79 1.86 -9.47
C LEU A 920 -25.98 2.35 -10.32
N LYS A 921 -26.06 1.87 -11.56
CA LYS A 921 -27.14 2.17 -12.51
C LYS A 921 -28.49 1.70 -11.99
N ASN A 922 -28.65 0.39 -11.78
CA ASN A 922 -29.96 -0.24 -11.63
C ASN A 922 -30.53 -0.16 -10.20
N PHE A 923 -29.69 -0.11 -9.16
CA PHE A 923 -30.11 -0.18 -7.76
C PHE A 923 -29.93 1.10 -6.96
N CYS A 924 -29.01 2.00 -7.34
CA CYS A 924 -28.71 3.18 -6.53
C CYS A 924 -29.34 4.44 -7.12
N ILE A 925 -28.84 4.93 -8.27
CA ILE A 925 -29.34 6.20 -8.82
C ILE A 925 -30.81 6.04 -9.25
N GLN A 926 -31.17 4.94 -9.91
CA GLN A 926 -32.56 4.67 -10.32
C GLN A 926 -33.54 4.63 -9.14
N ILE A 927 -33.23 3.90 -8.06
CA ILE A 927 -34.14 3.78 -6.90
C ILE A 927 -34.25 5.12 -6.16
N GLN A 928 -33.13 5.83 -5.91
CA GLN A 928 -33.19 7.13 -5.24
C GLN A 928 -33.89 8.20 -6.08
N THR A 929 -33.83 8.11 -7.43
CA THR A 929 -34.63 8.97 -8.32
C THR A 929 -36.12 8.67 -8.22
N ILE A 930 -36.49 7.39 -8.19
CA ILE A 930 -37.87 6.94 -8.02
C ILE A 930 -38.44 7.41 -6.68
N ASP A 931 -37.70 7.26 -5.58
CA ASP A 931 -38.15 7.70 -4.26
C ASP A 931 -38.15 9.23 -4.08
N LEU A 932 -37.30 9.96 -4.82
CA LEU A 932 -37.37 11.42 -4.96
C LEU A 932 -38.68 11.86 -5.64
N VAL A 933 -39.01 11.33 -6.83
CA VAL A 933 -40.23 11.75 -7.55
C VAL A 933 -41.51 11.28 -6.87
N ARG A 934 -41.48 10.14 -6.15
CA ARG A 934 -42.54 9.75 -5.22
C ARG A 934 -42.72 10.77 -4.09
N GLY A 935 -41.62 11.29 -3.55
CA GLY A 935 -41.63 12.38 -2.58
C GLY A 935 -42.31 13.62 -3.14
N PHE A 936 -41.89 14.11 -4.31
CA PHE A 936 -42.49 15.29 -4.92
C PHE A 936 -43.98 15.09 -5.28
N ASN A 937 -44.38 13.93 -5.79
CA ASN A 937 -45.78 13.60 -6.04
C ASN A 937 -46.59 13.52 -4.73
N ALA A 938 -45.97 13.08 -3.62
CA ALA A 938 -46.60 13.15 -2.30
C ALA A 938 -46.77 14.62 -1.84
N GLU A 939 -45.76 15.48 -2.00
CA GLU A 939 -45.86 16.91 -1.68
C GLU A 939 -46.91 17.62 -2.55
N VAL A 940 -47.00 17.31 -3.85
CA VAL A 940 -48.06 17.82 -4.75
C VAL A 940 -49.46 17.36 -4.32
N LYS A 941 -49.63 16.13 -3.81
CA LYS A 941 -50.93 15.68 -3.25
C LYS A 941 -51.22 16.24 -1.86
N MET A 942 -50.17 16.61 -1.12
CA MET A 942 -50.24 17.45 0.07
C MET A 942 -50.43 18.94 -0.27
N LEU A 943 -50.46 19.28 -1.57
CA LEU A 943 -50.82 20.59 -2.16
C LEU A 943 -52.13 20.59 -2.99
N GLU A 944 -52.70 19.43 -3.38
CA GLU A 944 -53.90 19.34 -4.26
C GLU A 944 -55.20 18.99 -3.52
N ASP A 945 -55.10 18.38 -2.34
CA ASP A 945 -56.27 17.96 -1.56
C ASP A 945 -57.05 19.13 -0.72
N GLY A 946 -56.86 19.91 0.42
CA GLY A 946 -56.79 20.04 1.96
C GLY A 946 -55.63 20.05 3.11
N TYR A 947 -54.27 19.87 3.07
CA TYR A 947 -53.42 19.23 4.15
C TYR A 947 -52.33 20.00 4.93
N VAL A 948 -52.43 20.04 6.28
CA VAL A 948 -51.33 20.33 7.23
C VAL A 948 -50.71 19.05 7.87
N PRO A 949 -49.39 18.79 7.78
CA PRO A 949 -48.68 17.82 8.62
C PRO A 949 -48.82 18.16 10.11
N LYS A 950 -49.14 17.18 10.95
CA LYS A 950 -49.56 17.39 12.34
C LYS A 950 -48.38 17.47 13.32
N SER A 951 -47.17 17.21 12.85
CA SER A 951 -45.91 17.34 13.56
C SER A 951 -44.77 17.59 12.56
N VAL A 952 -43.65 18.11 13.07
CA VAL A 952 -42.39 18.21 12.29
C VAL A 952 -41.96 16.82 11.78
N GLU A 953 -42.15 15.77 12.58
CA GLU A 953 -41.88 14.38 12.19
C GLU A 953 -42.72 13.94 10.96
N GLU A 954 -44.03 14.22 10.93
CA GLU A 954 -44.89 13.87 9.78
C GLU A 954 -44.48 14.61 8.50
N HIS A 955 -43.96 15.84 8.63
CA HIS A 955 -43.40 16.62 7.52
C HIS A 955 -42.06 16.04 7.04
N LEU A 956 -41.12 15.77 7.96
CA LEU A 956 -39.80 15.23 7.65
C LEU A 956 -39.85 13.89 6.89
N GLN A 957 -40.80 13.00 7.21
CA GLN A 957 -40.92 11.70 6.52
C GLN A 957 -41.10 11.80 4.99
N VAL A 958 -41.63 12.93 4.50
CA VAL A 958 -41.69 13.26 3.07
C VAL A 958 -40.51 14.13 2.67
N SER A 959 -40.25 15.19 3.43
CA SER A 959 -39.29 16.23 3.06
C SER A 959 -37.80 15.80 3.13
N LEU A 960 -37.49 14.71 3.84
CA LEU A 960 -36.22 13.98 3.79
C LEU A 960 -35.92 13.37 2.40
N ARG A 961 -36.96 13.09 1.60
CA ARG A 961 -36.84 12.52 0.24
C ARG A 961 -36.73 13.63 -0.81
N THR A 962 -37.60 14.64 -0.71
CA THR A 962 -37.70 15.75 -1.69
C THR A 962 -36.53 16.72 -1.63
N GLY A 963 -35.83 16.81 -0.50
CA GLY A 963 -34.58 17.56 -0.41
C GLY A 963 -33.42 17.03 -1.27
N GLY A 964 -33.59 15.90 -1.98
CA GLY A 964 -32.59 15.35 -2.92
C GLY A 964 -31.31 14.80 -2.29
N CYS A 965 -31.11 14.97 -0.97
CA CYS A 965 -29.90 14.54 -0.27
C CYS A 965 -29.53 13.07 -0.51
N PRO A 966 -30.45 12.07 -0.52
CA PRO A 966 -30.08 10.68 -0.75
C PRO A 966 -29.49 10.42 -2.14
N ILE A 967 -30.10 10.96 -3.21
CA ILE A 967 -29.58 10.83 -4.58
C ILE A 967 -28.26 11.59 -4.76
N LEU A 968 -28.12 12.77 -4.14
CA LEU A 968 -26.88 13.54 -4.16
C LEU A 968 -25.74 12.84 -3.39
N SER A 969 -26.02 12.24 -2.23
CA SER A 969 -25.04 11.43 -1.50
C SER A 969 -24.63 10.19 -2.29
N CYS A 970 -25.57 9.45 -2.88
CA CYS A 970 -25.25 8.33 -3.77
C CYS A 970 -24.40 8.78 -4.97
N ALA A 971 -24.81 9.83 -5.68
CA ALA A 971 -24.08 10.33 -6.83
C ALA A 971 -22.70 10.91 -6.43
N SER A 972 -22.52 11.42 -5.21
CA SER A 972 -21.24 12.00 -4.76
C SER A 972 -20.10 10.97 -4.65
N MET A 973 -20.44 9.68 -4.50
CA MET A 973 -19.47 8.58 -4.53
C MET A 973 -19.07 8.14 -5.95
N VAL A 974 -19.71 8.69 -7.00
CA VAL A 974 -19.45 8.28 -8.38
C VAL A 974 -18.11 8.82 -8.87
N GLY A 975 -17.24 7.91 -9.32
CA GLY A 975 -15.88 8.22 -9.73
C GLY A 975 -14.84 8.14 -8.60
N MET A 976 -15.19 7.59 -7.43
CA MET A 976 -14.23 7.35 -6.32
C MET A 976 -13.52 5.97 -6.36
N GLY A 977 -13.60 5.24 -7.47
CA GLY A 977 -12.88 3.96 -7.67
C GLY A 977 -13.17 2.94 -6.57
N ASP A 978 -12.11 2.27 -6.09
CA ASP A 978 -12.15 1.24 -5.04
C ASP A 978 -12.65 1.67 -3.66
N ILE A 979 -12.73 2.99 -3.43
CA ILE A 979 -13.29 3.53 -2.18
C ILE A 979 -14.82 3.34 -2.16
N ALA A 980 -15.50 3.49 -3.31
CA ALA A 980 -16.96 3.44 -3.41
C ALA A 980 -17.48 2.00 -3.62
N THR A 981 -17.46 1.22 -2.54
CA THR A 981 -17.92 -0.17 -2.55
C THR A 981 -19.45 -0.29 -2.68
N LYS A 982 -19.95 -1.47 -3.07
CA LYS A 982 -21.39 -1.80 -3.07
C LYS A 982 -22.03 -1.48 -1.70
N ASP A 983 -21.37 -1.89 -0.63
CA ASP A 983 -21.84 -1.76 0.75
C ASP A 983 -21.89 -0.29 1.20
N SER A 984 -21.10 0.59 0.58
CA SER A 984 -21.16 2.04 0.77
C SER A 984 -22.42 2.66 0.16
N PHE A 985 -22.79 2.20 -1.04
CA PHE A 985 -24.04 2.60 -1.70
C PHE A 985 -25.28 1.99 -1.01
N ASP A 986 -25.23 0.74 -0.55
CA ASP A 986 -26.29 0.16 0.31
C ASP A 986 -26.43 0.95 1.61
N TRP A 987 -25.31 1.30 2.26
CA TRP A 987 -25.31 2.11 3.47
C TRP A 987 -25.97 3.47 3.25
N VAL A 988 -25.56 4.27 2.25
CA VAL A 988 -26.25 5.54 1.94
C VAL A 988 -27.73 5.33 1.62
N SER A 989 -28.06 4.27 0.86
CA SER A 989 -29.44 3.95 0.50
C SER A 989 -30.30 3.53 1.69
N SER A 990 -29.69 3.05 2.79
CA SER A 990 -30.39 2.76 4.06
C SER A 990 -30.77 4.03 4.86
N MET A 991 -30.40 5.22 4.37
CA MET A 991 -30.54 6.51 5.04
C MET A 991 -29.97 6.51 6.47
N PRO A 992 -28.64 6.46 6.63
CA PRO A 992 -27.98 6.50 7.93
C PRO A 992 -28.20 7.87 8.57
N LYS A 993 -28.01 7.98 9.90
CA LYS A 993 -28.28 9.22 10.65
C LYS A 993 -27.59 10.46 10.08
N MET A 994 -26.39 10.30 9.52
CA MET A 994 -25.66 11.38 8.85
C MET A 994 -26.39 11.93 7.61
N VAL A 995 -26.98 11.06 6.78
CA VAL A 995 -27.78 11.46 5.61
C VAL A 995 -29.13 12.02 6.03
N GLN A 996 -29.74 11.47 7.09
CA GLN A 996 -30.95 12.06 7.71
C GLN A 996 -30.65 13.46 8.25
N ALA A 997 -29.55 13.65 8.99
CA ALA A 997 -29.13 14.92 9.55
C ALA A 997 -28.78 15.95 8.46
N LEU A 998 -28.09 15.55 7.39
CA LEU A 998 -27.89 16.36 6.18
C LEU A 998 -29.22 16.88 5.62
N ALA A 999 -30.22 16.00 5.41
CA ALA A 999 -31.49 16.39 4.82
C ALA A 999 -32.37 17.21 5.79
N ILE A 1000 -32.28 16.97 7.11
CA ILE A 1000 -32.90 17.80 8.14
C ILE A 1000 -32.23 19.19 8.17
N ILE A 1001 -30.89 19.28 8.10
CA ILE A 1001 -30.17 20.56 8.08
C ILE A 1001 -30.55 21.37 6.84
N LEU A 1002 -30.59 20.76 5.65
CA LEU A 1002 -31.07 21.42 4.42
C LEU A 1002 -32.49 21.96 4.61
N ARG A 1003 -33.43 21.13 5.08
CA ARG A 1003 -34.84 21.53 5.25
C ARG A 1003 -35.01 22.60 6.34
N LEU A 1004 -34.26 22.53 7.44
CA LEU A 1004 -34.30 23.55 8.50
C LEU A 1004 -33.62 24.86 8.10
N LEU A 1005 -32.64 24.84 7.19
CA LEU A 1005 -32.07 26.05 6.58
C LEU A 1005 -33.09 26.78 5.69
N ASP A 1006 -33.84 25.99 4.90
CA ASP A 1006 -34.92 26.44 4.01
C ASP A 1006 -36.11 27.02 4.82
N ASP A 1007 -36.66 26.25 5.76
CA ASP A 1007 -37.93 26.58 6.44
C ASP A 1007 -37.78 27.44 7.72
N LEU A 1008 -36.76 27.21 8.56
CA LEU A 1008 -36.82 27.57 9.99
C LEU A 1008 -35.58 28.29 10.58
N ARG A 1009 -34.43 28.30 9.88
CA ARG A 1009 -33.14 28.90 10.31
C ARG A 1009 -32.57 28.41 11.66
N THR A 1010 -33.15 27.40 12.31
CA THR A 1010 -32.67 26.86 13.60
C THR A 1010 -32.32 25.38 13.50
N TYR A 1011 -31.04 25.07 13.27
CA TYR A 1011 -30.53 23.72 12.95
C TYR A 1011 -29.30 23.31 13.79
N GLU A 1012 -28.91 24.11 14.78
CA GLU A 1012 -27.66 23.95 15.56
C GLU A 1012 -27.60 22.65 16.40
N GLU A 1013 -28.73 22.13 16.88
CA GLU A 1013 -28.76 20.85 17.59
C GLU A 1013 -28.65 19.66 16.63
N THR A 1014 -29.14 19.77 15.39
CA THR A 1014 -28.97 18.72 14.36
C THR A 1014 -27.51 18.58 13.94
N TRP A 1015 -26.71 19.65 14.03
CA TRP A 1015 -25.26 19.55 13.90
C TRP A 1015 -24.60 18.71 15.01
N LYS A 1016 -25.20 18.56 16.20
CA LYS A 1016 -24.72 17.62 17.22
C LYS A 1016 -25.01 16.17 16.83
N ASP A 1017 -26.17 15.88 16.25
CA ASP A 1017 -26.49 14.55 15.69
C ASP A 1017 -25.52 14.19 14.55
N PHE A 1018 -25.22 15.15 13.68
CA PHE A 1018 -24.22 15.01 12.63
C PHE A 1018 -22.81 14.73 13.20
N ASN A 1019 -22.38 15.51 14.19
CA ASN A 1019 -21.10 15.32 14.88
C ASN A 1019 -21.01 13.95 15.59
N VAL A 1020 -22.13 13.39 16.07
CA VAL A 1020 -22.17 12.06 16.70
C VAL A 1020 -21.85 10.96 15.69
N GLU A 1021 -22.40 11.02 14.47
CA GLU A 1021 -22.15 10.01 13.44
C GLU A 1021 -20.80 10.23 12.73
N TRP A 1022 -20.36 11.48 12.59
CA TRP A 1022 -19.02 11.83 12.11
C TRP A 1022 -17.90 11.35 13.04
N LEU A 1023 -18.11 11.38 14.36
CA LEU A 1023 -17.17 10.90 15.38
C LEU A 1023 -17.48 9.45 15.83
N ASN A 1024 -18.19 8.67 15.03
CA ASN A 1024 -18.55 7.29 15.34
C ASN A 1024 -17.46 6.29 14.88
N PRO A 1025 -16.65 5.71 15.79
CA PRO A 1025 -15.61 4.74 15.42
C PRO A 1025 -16.17 3.36 15.01
N GLU A 1026 -17.48 3.14 15.14
CA GLU A 1026 -18.16 1.92 14.70
C GLU A 1026 -18.83 2.09 13.32
N ASN A 1027 -18.67 3.25 12.66
CA ASN A 1027 -19.11 3.45 11.29
C ASN A 1027 -18.24 2.62 10.33
N SER A 1028 -18.86 1.72 9.56
CA SER A 1028 -18.17 0.73 8.71
C SER A 1028 -17.68 1.29 7.37
N GLN A 1029 -17.80 2.59 7.12
CA GLN A 1029 -17.50 3.20 5.83
C GLN A 1029 -16.12 3.87 5.78
N PRO A 1030 -15.44 3.83 4.61
CA PRO A 1030 -14.26 4.66 4.38
C PRO A 1030 -14.54 6.14 4.65
N LYS A 1031 -13.60 6.81 5.32
CA LYS A 1031 -13.75 8.20 5.78
C LYS A 1031 -14.06 9.15 4.62
N GLU A 1032 -13.47 8.89 3.46
CA GLU A 1032 -13.57 9.68 2.24
C GLU A 1032 -15.03 9.76 1.72
N ILE A 1033 -15.82 8.71 1.91
CA ILE A 1033 -17.27 8.69 1.60
C ILE A 1033 -18.04 9.55 2.61
N VAL A 1034 -17.70 9.38 3.89
CA VAL A 1034 -18.30 10.12 5.01
C VAL A 1034 -18.01 11.63 4.86
N ASP A 1035 -16.79 12.00 4.42
CA ASP A 1035 -16.38 13.36 4.06
C ASP A 1035 -17.19 13.95 2.89
N ARG A 1036 -17.65 13.15 1.91
CA ARG A 1036 -18.50 13.69 0.82
C ARG A 1036 -19.87 14.11 1.33
N ILE A 1037 -20.43 13.38 2.29
CA ILE A 1037 -21.71 13.73 2.95
C ILE A 1037 -21.52 14.96 3.85
N PHE A 1038 -20.38 15.08 4.54
CA PHE A 1038 -20.02 16.28 5.30
C PHE A 1038 -19.85 17.50 4.40
N ASN A 1039 -19.13 17.38 3.28
CA ASN A 1039 -18.94 18.46 2.32
C ASN A 1039 -20.22 18.87 1.58
N LEU A 1040 -21.13 17.94 1.30
CA LEU A 1040 -22.51 18.27 0.87
C LEU A 1040 -23.22 19.16 1.89
N THR A 1041 -23.15 18.81 3.18
CA THR A 1041 -23.78 19.58 4.28
C THR A 1041 -23.19 21.00 4.38
N ARG A 1042 -21.85 21.10 4.35
CA ARG A 1042 -21.10 22.37 4.36
C ARG A 1042 -21.45 23.27 3.17
N THR A 1043 -21.62 22.66 1.99
CA THR A 1043 -22.03 23.35 0.76
C THR A 1043 -23.45 23.89 0.87
N MET A 1044 -24.39 23.09 1.38
CA MET A 1044 -25.78 23.52 1.56
C MET A 1044 -25.91 24.65 2.60
N GLU A 1045 -25.17 24.61 3.71
CA GLU A 1045 -25.14 25.72 4.67
C GLU A 1045 -24.57 27.01 4.06
N PHE A 1046 -23.52 26.93 3.25
CA PHE A 1046 -23.01 28.10 2.49
C PHE A 1046 -24.08 28.70 1.57
N PHE A 1047 -24.94 27.88 0.96
CA PHE A 1047 -25.97 28.34 0.02
C PHE A 1047 -27.21 28.96 0.67
N TYR A 1048 -27.66 28.47 1.82
CA TYR A 1048 -28.97 28.84 2.40
C TYR A 1048 -28.92 29.63 3.72
N ASN A 1049 -27.78 29.67 4.44
CA ASN A 1049 -27.70 30.28 5.80
C ASN A 1049 -28.15 31.76 5.89
N LYS A 1050 -27.96 32.56 4.83
CA LYS A 1050 -28.30 34.01 4.83
C LYS A 1050 -29.58 34.31 4.07
N ASP A 1051 -29.59 33.91 2.81
CA ASP A 1051 -30.64 34.04 1.80
C ASP A 1051 -30.58 32.75 0.95
N ASP A 1052 -31.61 32.44 0.16
CA ASP A 1052 -31.50 31.43 -0.90
C ASP A 1052 -30.61 31.97 -2.03
N ASN A 1053 -29.32 31.65 -1.98
CA ASN A 1053 -28.32 32.06 -2.97
C ASN A 1053 -28.33 31.18 -4.23
N PHE A 1054 -29.10 30.09 -4.26
CA PHE A 1054 -29.24 29.24 -5.44
C PHE A 1054 -30.26 29.85 -6.41
N THR A 1055 -31.44 30.23 -5.90
CA THR A 1055 -32.39 31.05 -6.66
C THR A 1055 -31.85 32.47 -6.87
N ASN A 1056 -31.24 33.10 -5.87
CA ASN A 1056 -30.78 34.50 -5.91
C ASN A 1056 -29.24 34.63 -6.01
N CYS A 1057 -28.65 34.12 -7.11
CA CYS A 1057 -27.20 33.97 -7.29
C CYS A 1057 -26.35 35.27 -7.35
N HIS A 1058 -26.93 36.44 -7.11
CA HIS A 1058 -26.21 37.72 -7.10
C HIS A 1058 -25.05 37.77 -6.08
N ASN A 1059 -25.23 37.15 -4.90
CA ASN A 1059 -24.25 37.19 -3.81
C ASN A 1059 -23.01 36.31 -4.05
N ILE A 1060 -23.10 35.30 -4.94
CA ILE A 1060 -22.05 34.31 -5.19
C ILE A 1060 -21.30 34.53 -6.50
N LYS A 1061 -21.84 35.36 -7.41
CA LYS A 1061 -21.33 35.59 -8.76
C LYS A 1061 -19.86 36.02 -8.82
N ASP A 1062 -19.44 36.91 -7.92
CA ASP A 1062 -18.05 37.39 -7.89
C ASP A 1062 -17.09 36.32 -7.34
N THR A 1063 -17.53 35.48 -6.41
CA THR A 1063 -16.77 34.32 -5.90
C THR A 1063 -16.61 33.25 -6.98
N ILE A 1064 -17.68 32.97 -7.75
CA ILE A 1064 -17.65 32.09 -8.93
C ILE A 1064 -16.61 32.58 -9.94
N ARG A 1065 -16.65 33.87 -10.29
CA ARG A 1065 -15.69 34.50 -11.17
C ARG A 1065 -14.25 34.39 -10.65
N LEU A 1066 -14.02 34.66 -9.36
CA LEU A 1066 -12.70 34.64 -8.74
C LEU A 1066 -12.04 33.26 -8.81
N LEU A 1067 -12.76 32.16 -8.55
CA LEU A 1067 -12.17 30.83 -8.67
C LEU A 1067 -12.07 30.35 -10.13
N VAL A 1068 -13.10 30.55 -10.95
CA VAL A 1068 -13.20 29.92 -12.28
C VAL A 1068 -12.48 30.71 -13.38
N VAL A 1069 -12.43 32.05 -13.30
CA VAL A 1069 -12.01 32.91 -14.42
C VAL A 1069 -10.66 33.58 -14.17
N GLU A 1070 -10.35 33.98 -12.93
CA GLU A 1070 -9.20 34.85 -12.63
C GLU A 1070 -8.02 34.04 -12.07
N PRO A 1071 -6.90 33.87 -12.80
CA PRO A 1071 -5.73 33.13 -12.31
C PRO A 1071 -4.91 33.95 -11.29
N PHE A 1072 -4.01 33.26 -10.57
CA PHE A 1072 -2.91 33.87 -9.81
C PHE A 1072 -1.68 34.12 -10.68
#